data_AF-A0A358KKA2-F1
#
_entry.id   AF-A0A358KKA2-F1
#
_cell.length_a   1.000
_cell.length_b   1.000
_cell.length_c   1.000
_cell.angle_alpha   90.00
_cell.angle_beta   90.00
_cell.angle_gamma   90.00
#
_symmetry.space_group_name_H-M   'P 1'
#
loop_
_entity.id
_entity.type
_entity.pdbx_description
1 polymer ?
#
loop_
_entity_poly.entity_id
_entity_poly.type
_entity_poly.pdbx_seq_one_letter_code
_entity_poly.pdbx_strand_id
1 'polypeptide(L)'
;MRNNRDALRLLREMTSHPFKSISRLIIGIVCFQTAYIVNAAIEISVGVSRVDVTPTHPVLLAGYGGRTTEHEGVDTPLWARAMVIGNTKPAVIVALDNCGVTQAITDRLAKRLAKSGVAADRLVVATTHTHNAPTLVGYAPIVWKGRTTPEQDQRVEAYTKFVIDKMQQAVAEALTRREPMTLEWTQGRATFGGNRRVINNGNWAGFGHQRNAPVDHSLPVLAARDAKGDVRAVWANYACHCTTGGGRNRISGDWAGFANTWIEKEFGRAVSLMTIGCGADVGPQPSGNLAIAEEHGRAIATETKRLLAEKTTPLGGAPTVVSRQVKLPLAKPKPRAHWEEQLKSGGFHHQLAKAMLARLDATGEIPAEVNYPVSAWKFGNDLAMVFLAGEVVVDYSVRLKRELDWSRLWLNAWANDMPGYIPSRRILREGGYEADFSQVYYEQPGRYDPSVEDKLIETIRELVGSEFAAKPGQEPSPFHKPPSGESLVFKRLAGWVGGERSETEQQLIQTLRRYVRIAQPPVAKVTSMDQEATEWHNFAGDFVPRGFIRQQKAGTELAWVTPPFSKLAGTALVYGFTGGVGWVTEPQTDGFSLSVGGEEKLRFDVTRKLSRWASDDESVELIYLPTWTSAVDSGGFFFVSLTRVPVNDNGAVEFAVRSLGQDSKRWFALDKKQPDKILLQKLGQALD
;
A
#
# COMPACT_ATOMS: atom_id res chain seq x y z
N MET A 1 -93.37 30.66 -3.87
CA MET A 1 -94.37 30.87 -4.93
C MET A 1 -93.78 30.39 -6.25
N ARG A 2 -94.53 29.57 -7.02
CA ARG A 2 -94.40 29.17 -8.45
C ARG A 2 -93.03 29.30 -9.15
N ASN A 3 -92.51 28.29 -9.88
CA ASN A 3 -93.00 26.93 -10.17
C ASN A 3 -91.88 26.08 -10.80
N ASN A 4 -91.93 24.75 -10.64
CA ASN A 4 -91.78 23.66 -11.64
C ASN A 4 -90.91 23.89 -12.91
N ARG A 5 -90.13 22.91 -13.41
CA ARG A 5 -90.10 21.45 -13.17
C ARG A 5 -88.86 20.80 -13.79
N ASP A 6 -88.60 19.55 -13.39
CA ASP A 6 -88.10 18.38 -14.15
C ASP A 6 -87.25 18.66 -15.42
N ALA A 7 -85.95 18.33 -15.47
CA ALA A 7 -85.35 16.97 -15.47
C ALA A 7 -85.42 16.26 -16.84
N LEU A 8 -84.45 15.35 -17.05
CA LEU A 8 -84.24 14.52 -18.26
C LEU A 8 -83.80 15.30 -19.52
N ARG A 9 -83.02 14.72 -20.46
CA ARG A 9 -81.99 13.65 -20.46
C ARG A 9 -81.43 13.61 -21.89
N LEU A 10 -80.19 13.15 -22.08
CA LEU A 10 -79.70 12.44 -23.28
C LEU A 10 -80.18 12.90 -24.69
N LEU A 11 -79.29 13.55 -25.44
CA LEU A 11 -78.81 13.15 -26.79
C LEU A 11 -77.51 13.98 -27.03
N ARG A 12 -76.32 13.38 -27.18
CA ARG A 12 -75.78 12.71 -28.39
C ARG A 12 -75.71 13.64 -29.61
N GLU A 13 -74.62 13.69 -30.40
CA GLU A 13 -73.28 13.07 -30.35
C GLU A 13 -72.44 13.76 -31.47
N MET A 14 -71.09 13.71 -31.43
CA MET A 14 -70.18 14.13 -32.53
C MET A 14 -70.19 15.66 -32.86
N THR A 15 -69.15 16.40 -33.24
CA THR A 15 -67.68 16.21 -33.48
C THR A 15 -67.04 17.63 -33.40
N SER A 16 -65.72 17.91 -33.33
CA SER A 16 -64.47 17.14 -33.52
C SER A 16 -63.28 17.74 -32.70
N HIS A 17 -62.08 17.75 -33.28
CA HIS A 17 -60.85 18.52 -32.98
C HIS A 17 -60.37 19.16 -34.32
N PRO A 18 -59.31 20.01 -34.40
CA PRO A 18 -58.31 20.40 -33.39
C PRO A 18 -57.96 21.93 -33.34
N PHE A 19 -57.20 22.37 -32.32
CA PHE A 19 -55.85 23.01 -32.43
C PHE A 19 -55.44 23.81 -31.18
N LYS A 20 -54.16 23.64 -30.83
CA LYS A 20 -53.41 24.22 -29.71
C LYS A 20 -53.30 25.76 -29.79
N SER A 21 -53.39 26.46 -28.65
CA SER A 21 -52.21 27.03 -27.95
C SER A 21 -52.63 28.02 -26.83
N ILE A 22 -51.65 28.46 -26.03
CA ILE A 22 -51.71 29.54 -25.02
C ILE A 22 -52.53 29.22 -23.75
N SER A 23 -51.85 28.59 -22.79
CA SER A 23 -52.22 28.60 -21.36
C SER A 23 -50.95 28.46 -20.52
N ARG A 24 -50.14 29.54 -20.47
CA ARG A 24 -48.92 29.65 -19.65
C ARG A 24 -48.74 31.07 -19.09
N LEU A 25 -49.71 31.48 -18.28
CA LEU A 25 -49.58 32.54 -17.28
C LEU A 25 -50.53 32.15 -16.13
N ILE A 26 -50.22 32.52 -14.89
CA ILE A 26 -50.91 32.02 -13.67
C ILE A 26 -50.55 30.55 -13.29
N ILE A 27 -49.28 30.16 -13.43
CA ILE A 27 -48.63 29.21 -12.51
C ILE A 27 -47.25 29.80 -12.18
N GLY A 28 -47.18 30.66 -11.15
CA GLY A 28 -45.96 31.43 -10.86
C GLY A 28 -45.75 31.92 -9.43
N ILE A 29 -46.68 31.66 -8.50
CA ILE A 29 -46.56 32.07 -7.07
C ILE A 29 -46.90 30.88 -6.14
N VAL A 30 -46.66 29.65 -6.61
CA VAL A 30 -46.64 28.43 -5.78
C VAL A 30 -45.47 27.57 -6.28
N CYS A 31 -44.71 26.95 -5.37
CA CYS A 31 -43.54 26.10 -5.64
C CYS A 31 -42.24 26.78 -6.15
N PHE A 32 -41.81 27.88 -5.51
CA PHE A 32 -40.39 28.26 -5.46
C PHE A 32 -39.83 28.33 -4.02
N GLN A 33 -40.34 27.47 -3.13
CA GLN A 33 -39.46 26.92 -2.09
C GLN A 33 -38.54 25.90 -2.77
N THR A 34 -37.43 26.39 -3.33
CA THR A 34 -36.26 25.54 -3.51
C THR A 34 -35.82 25.12 -2.11
N ALA A 35 -36.27 23.93 -1.70
CA ALA A 35 -35.70 23.23 -0.57
C ALA A 35 -34.24 22.95 -0.90
N TYR A 36 -33.37 23.89 -0.54
CA TYR A 36 -32.00 23.58 -0.17
C TYR A 36 -32.12 22.62 1.01
N ILE A 37 -32.24 21.33 0.72
CA ILE A 37 -31.87 20.27 1.64
C ILE A 37 -30.35 20.44 1.81
N VAL A 38 -29.98 21.34 2.71
CA VAL A 38 -28.69 21.29 3.38
C VAL A 38 -28.70 19.92 4.02
N ASN A 39 -27.97 18.99 3.41
CA ASN A 39 -27.92 17.61 3.85
C ASN A 39 -27.16 17.59 5.17
N ALA A 40 -27.88 17.85 6.26
CA ALA A 40 -27.32 18.06 7.58
C ALA A 40 -26.49 16.83 7.94
N ALA A 41 -25.18 17.05 8.15
CA ALA A 41 -24.28 15.96 8.46
C ALA A 41 -24.75 15.28 9.74
N ILE A 42 -24.91 13.96 9.69
CA ILE A 42 -25.46 13.21 10.82
C ILE A 42 -24.43 13.20 11.94
N GLU A 43 -24.77 13.84 13.05
CA GLU A 43 -23.94 13.81 14.25
C GLU A 43 -24.05 12.45 14.95
N ILE A 44 -22.89 11.87 15.23
CA ILE A 44 -22.70 10.59 15.88
C ILE A 44 -22.01 10.88 17.21
N SER A 45 -22.48 10.28 18.30
CA SER A 45 -21.76 10.38 19.57
C SER A 45 -20.42 9.65 19.47
N VAL A 46 -19.32 10.40 19.53
CA VAL A 46 -17.96 9.89 19.43
C VAL A 46 -17.16 10.37 20.62
N GLY A 47 -16.38 9.46 21.22
CA GLY A 47 -15.48 9.80 22.31
C GLY A 47 -14.13 9.12 22.13
N VAL A 48 -13.07 9.83 22.50
CA VAL A 48 -11.68 9.37 22.35
C VAL A 48 -10.83 9.65 23.57
N SER A 49 -9.82 8.80 23.76
CA SER A 49 -8.82 8.95 24.82
C SER A 49 -7.50 8.28 24.43
N ARG A 50 -6.43 8.65 25.11
CA ARG A 50 -5.21 7.85 25.17
C ARG A 50 -4.65 7.81 26.58
N VAL A 51 -4.12 6.65 26.95
CA VAL A 51 -3.57 6.37 28.28
C VAL A 51 -2.19 5.76 28.09
N ASP A 52 -1.21 6.24 28.87
CA ASP A 52 0.17 5.75 28.84
C ASP A 52 0.25 4.29 29.33
N VAL A 53 0.94 3.45 28.57
CA VAL A 53 1.22 2.03 28.89
C VAL A 53 2.72 1.71 28.88
N THR A 54 3.58 2.72 28.96
CA THR A 54 5.03 2.56 29.10
C THR A 54 5.34 1.80 30.40
N PRO A 55 6.18 0.74 30.38
CA PRO A 55 6.55 0.02 31.60
C PRO A 55 7.38 0.90 32.54
N THR A 56 7.10 0.79 33.84
CA THR A 56 7.85 1.46 34.92
C THR A 56 8.83 0.52 35.63
N HIS A 57 8.94 -0.71 35.16
CA HIS A 57 9.80 -1.78 35.69
C HIS A 57 10.46 -2.53 34.54
N PRO A 58 11.64 -3.17 34.74
CA PRO A 58 12.28 -3.99 33.72
C PRO A 58 11.35 -5.09 33.20
N VAL A 59 11.30 -5.29 31.89
CA VAL A 59 10.50 -6.32 31.25
C VAL A 59 11.06 -6.69 29.86
N LEU A 60 10.85 -7.94 29.43
CA LEU A 60 11.24 -8.45 28.12
C LEU A 60 10.42 -7.85 26.98
N LEU A 61 11.04 -7.61 25.81
CA LEU A 61 10.39 -7.04 24.63
C LEU A 61 9.96 -8.10 23.60
N ALA A 62 8.71 -8.06 23.14
CA ALA A 62 8.17 -8.98 22.14
C ALA A 62 8.68 -8.73 20.71
N GLY A 63 8.59 -9.76 19.85
CA GLY A 63 9.00 -9.69 18.45
C GLY A 63 10.32 -10.43 18.20
N TYR A 64 11.44 -9.80 18.55
CA TYR A 64 12.77 -10.40 18.34
C TYR A 64 13.19 -11.38 19.44
N GLY A 65 12.99 -12.67 19.21
CA GLY A 65 13.35 -13.76 20.13
C GLY A 65 14.86 -13.92 20.44
N GLY A 66 15.72 -13.10 19.82
CA GLY A 66 17.15 -12.98 20.17
C GLY A 66 17.43 -12.05 21.36
N ARG A 67 16.48 -11.19 21.76
CA ARG A 67 16.62 -10.34 22.97
C ARG A 67 16.21 -11.15 24.20
N THR A 68 17.19 -11.70 24.91
CA THR A 68 16.98 -12.51 26.13
C THR A 68 17.08 -11.69 27.43
N THR A 69 17.43 -10.42 27.32
CA THR A 69 17.49 -9.45 28.42
C THR A 69 16.31 -8.48 28.35
N GLU A 70 16.01 -7.87 29.48
CA GLU A 70 14.97 -6.84 29.61
C GLU A 70 15.39 -5.55 28.90
N HIS A 71 14.45 -4.63 28.69
CA HIS A 71 14.74 -3.40 27.94
C HIS A 71 15.79 -2.51 28.61
N GLU A 72 16.64 -1.89 27.79
CA GLU A 72 17.72 -0.98 28.20
C GLU A 72 17.26 0.47 28.43
N GLY A 73 15.96 0.75 28.22
CA GLY A 73 15.35 2.05 28.49
C GLY A 73 14.22 2.37 27.51
N VAL A 74 13.79 3.64 27.51
CA VAL A 74 12.68 4.15 26.70
C VAL A 74 13.20 5.16 25.69
N ASP A 75 12.88 4.96 24.41
CA ASP A 75 13.11 5.92 23.32
C ASP A 75 11.84 6.74 23.02
N THR A 76 10.65 6.13 23.08
CA THR A 76 9.36 6.85 23.01
C THR A 76 8.30 6.17 23.91
N PRO A 77 7.35 6.91 24.50
CA PRO A 77 6.27 6.32 25.30
C PRO A 77 5.31 5.47 24.46
N LEU A 78 4.71 4.46 25.09
CA LEU A 78 3.69 3.57 24.52
C LEU A 78 2.30 3.97 25.00
N TRP A 79 1.27 3.79 24.18
CA TRP A 79 -0.11 4.17 24.53
C TRP A 79 -1.13 3.06 24.24
N ALA A 80 -2.17 3.00 25.08
CA ALA A 80 -3.48 2.45 24.71
C ALA A 80 -4.38 3.62 24.30
N ARG A 81 -4.85 3.61 23.05
CA ARG A 81 -5.72 4.64 22.47
C ARG A 81 -7.10 4.05 22.23
N ALA A 82 -8.15 4.71 22.69
CA ALA A 82 -9.51 4.21 22.53
C ALA A 82 -10.37 5.19 21.73
N MET A 83 -11.22 4.65 20.84
CA MET A 83 -12.30 5.36 20.18
C MET A 83 -13.61 4.60 20.39
N VAL A 84 -14.65 5.33 20.78
CA VAL A 84 -15.99 4.83 21.06
C VAL A 84 -16.96 5.53 20.12
N ILE A 85 -17.74 4.76 19.36
CA ILE A 85 -18.68 5.26 18.34
C ILE A 85 -20.09 4.78 18.67
N GLY A 86 -21.00 5.74 18.89
CA GLY A 86 -22.42 5.53 19.19
C GLY A 86 -22.78 5.74 20.67
N ASN A 87 -24.06 6.01 20.92
CA ASN A 87 -24.64 6.17 22.25
C ASN A 87 -25.01 4.82 22.88
N THR A 88 -25.96 4.12 22.25
CA THR A 88 -26.48 2.81 22.67
C THR A 88 -25.75 1.68 21.95
N LYS A 89 -25.31 0.65 22.68
CA LYS A 89 -24.44 -0.43 22.17
C LYS A 89 -23.27 0.12 21.32
N PRO A 90 -22.36 0.92 21.90
CA PRO A 90 -21.27 1.53 21.14
C PRO A 90 -20.40 0.47 20.45
N ALA A 91 -19.80 0.84 19.31
CA ALA A 91 -18.63 0.14 18.79
C ALA A 91 -17.37 0.74 19.43
N VAL A 92 -16.41 -0.10 19.82
CA VAL A 92 -15.21 0.32 20.55
C VAL A 92 -13.99 -0.29 19.88
N ILE A 93 -13.02 0.55 19.54
CA ILE A 93 -11.67 0.14 19.10
C ILE A 93 -10.66 0.59 20.16
N VAL A 94 -9.75 -0.30 20.53
CA VAL A 94 -8.51 0.01 21.24
C VAL A 94 -7.34 -0.26 20.30
N ALA A 95 -6.57 0.78 19.99
CA ALA A 95 -5.27 0.64 19.32
C ALA A 95 -4.17 0.69 20.38
N LEU A 96 -3.42 -0.41 20.52
CA LEU A 96 -2.37 -0.58 21.53
C LEU A 96 -0.98 -0.54 20.89
N ASP A 97 -0.08 0.26 21.44
CA ASP A 97 1.35 0.21 21.10
C ASP A 97 1.99 -1.04 21.70
N ASN A 98 1.77 -2.20 21.07
CA ASN A 98 2.36 -3.47 21.42
C ASN A 98 2.65 -4.34 20.17
N CYS A 99 3.36 -5.44 20.35
CA CYS A 99 3.60 -6.41 19.29
C CYS A 99 2.32 -7.22 18.99
N GLY A 100 1.58 -7.68 20.00
CA GLY A 100 0.34 -8.44 19.78
C GLY A 100 -0.47 -8.71 21.04
N VAL A 101 -1.79 -8.87 20.87
CA VAL A 101 -2.70 -9.31 21.94
C VAL A 101 -3.27 -10.68 21.61
N THR A 102 -3.43 -11.53 22.62
CA THR A 102 -4.10 -12.83 22.47
C THR A 102 -5.59 -12.71 22.77
N GLN A 103 -6.40 -13.66 22.28
CA GLN A 103 -7.83 -13.73 22.58
C GLN A 103 -8.09 -13.71 24.08
N ALA A 104 -7.27 -14.39 24.89
CA ALA A 104 -7.40 -14.40 26.34
C ALA A 104 -7.24 -13.00 26.98
N ILE A 105 -6.44 -12.10 26.39
CA ILE A 105 -6.29 -10.71 26.84
C ILE A 105 -7.53 -9.89 26.40
N THR A 106 -7.98 -10.07 25.16
CA THR A 106 -9.19 -9.44 24.62
C THR A 106 -10.44 -9.81 25.41
N ASP A 107 -10.64 -11.10 25.71
CA ASP A 107 -11.77 -11.62 26.49
C ASP A 107 -11.75 -11.10 27.94
N ARG A 108 -10.56 -11.00 28.56
CA ARG A 108 -10.39 -10.38 29.89
C ARG A 108 -10.82 -8.92 29.88
N LEU A 109 -10.46 -8.16 28.86
CA LEU A 109 -10.86 -6.76 28.70
C LEU A 109 -12.38 -6.65 28.41
N ALA A 110 -12.93 -7.46 27.51
CA ALA A 110 -14.35 -7.50 27.20
C ALA A 110 -15.20 -7.81 28.46
N LYS A 111 -14.81 -8.81 29.27
CA LYS A 111 -15.47 -9.15 30.53
C LYS A 111 -15.48 -8.00 31.55
N ARG A 112 -14.45 -7.14 31.54
CA ARG A 112 -14.39 -5.93 32.38
C ARG A 112 -15.30 -4.83 31.84
N LEU A 113 -15.25 -4.57 30.54
CA LEU A 113 -16.01 -3.51 29.86
C LEU A 113 -17.51 -3.80 29.70
N ALA A 114 -17.94 -5.05 29.84
CA ALA A 114 -19.35 -5.42 29.93
C ALA A 114 -20.09 -4.66 31.04
N LYS A 115 -19.42 -4.36 32.16
CA LYS A 115 -19.96 -3.53 33.25
C LYS A 115 -20.21 -2.07 32.86
N SER A 116 -19.56 -1.60 31.80
CA SER A 116 -19.69 -0.25 31.23
C SER A 116 -20.59 -0.23 29.99
N GLY A 117 -21.34 -1.31 29.72
CA GLY A 117 -22.28 -1.39 28.59
C GLY A 117 -21.65 -1.68 27.23
N VAL A 118 -20.37 -2.06 27.18
CA VAL A 118 -19.69 -2.49 25.94
C VAL A 118 -19.88 -3.98 25.76
N ALA A 119 -20.53 -4.39 24.66
CA ALA A 119 -20.69 -5.79 24.32
C ALA A 119 -19.40 -6.36 23.70
N ALA A 120 -19.09 -7.63 24.00
CA ALA A 120 -17.82 -8.26 23.61
C ALA A 120 -17.64 -8.35 22.09
N ASP A 121 -18.73 -8.57 21.35
CA ASP A 121 -18.78 -8.61 19.88
C ASP A 121 -18.58 -7.24 19.21
N ARG A 122 -18.64 -6.15 19.99
CA ARG A 122 -18.46 -4.75 19.55
C ARG A 122 -17.17 -4.12 20.09
N LEU A 123 -16.34 -4.88 20.81
CA LEU A 123 -14.98 -4.50 21.15
C LEU A 123 -14.02 -5.03 20.08
N VAL A 124 -13.13 -4.17 19.60
CA VAL A 124 -11.93 -4.56 18.86
C VAL A 124 -10.70 -4.10 19.65
N VAL A 125 -9.70 -4.98 19.77
CA VAL A 125 -8.37 -4.63 20.29
C VAL A 125 -7.36 -4.92 19.18
N ALA A 126 -6.80 -3.88 18.59
CA ALA A 126 -5.76 -3.96 17.56
C ALA A 126 -4.40 -3.53 18.13
N THR A 127 -3.30 -4.05 17.59
CA THR A 127 -1.96 -3.55 17.92
C THR A 127 -1.30 -2.82 16.75
N THR A 128 -0.34 -1.94 17.05
CA THR A 128 0.56 -1.35 16.05
C THR A 128 1.64 -2.31 15.56
N HIS A 129 1.70 -3.52 16.13
CA HIS A 129 2.76 -4.51 15.90
C HIS A 129 4.18 -3.95 16.04
N THR A 130 4.41 -3.06 17.02
CA THR A 130 5.77 -2.61 17.35
C THR A 130 6.55 -3.76 18.00
N HIS A 131 7.74 -4.05 17.45
CA HIS A 131 8.69 -5.00 18.04
C HIS A 131 9.48 -4.37 19.21
N ASN A 132 9.16 -3.14 19.60
CA ASN A 132 9.81 -2.38 20.66
C ASN A 132 8.86 -2.13 21.85
N ALA A 133 7.94 -3.05 22.12
CA ALA A 133 7.08 -3.04 23.29
C ALA A 133 7.20 -4.33 24.12
N PRO A 134 6.81 -4.34 25.41
CA PRO A 134 6.94 -5.51 26.25
C PRO A 134 6.11 -6.69 25.77
N THR A 135 6.63 -7.91 25.97
CA THR A 135 5.88 -9.13 25.71
C THR A 135 4.72 -9.28 26.69
N LEU A 136 3.60 -9.82 26.20
CA LEU A 136 2.40 -10.08 27.00
C LEU A 136 2.28 -11.59 27.27
N VAL A 137 1.64 -11.97 28.38
CA VAL A 137 1.39 -13.39 28.71
C VAL A 137 0.61 -14.06 27.58
N GLY A 138 1.15 -15.18 27.09
CA GLY A 138 0.58 -15.97 25.99
C GLY A 138 0.92 -15.48 24.58
N TYR A 139 1.57 -14.31 24.41
CA TYR A 139 2.11 -13.91 23.11
C TYR A 139 3.30 -14.81 22.74
N ALA A 140 3.24 -15.45 21.56
CA ALA A 140 4.30 -16.29 20.99
C ALA A 140 4.97 -17.22 22.03
N PRO A 141 4.21 -18.10 22.72
CA PRO A 141 4.63 -18.73 23.98
C PRO A 141 5.91 -19.58 23.86
N ILE A 142 6.19 -20.16 22.69
CA ILE A 142 7.39 -20.97 22.47
C ILE A 142 8.67 -20.13 22.37
N VAL A 143 8.58 -18.81 22.10
CA VAL A 143 9.75 -17.91 22.08
C VAL A 143 10.44 -17.87 23.46
N TRP A 144 9.66 -17.90 24.53
CA TRP A 144 10.14 -17.69 25.90
C TRP A 144 10.24 -18.99 26.73
N LYS A 145 9.54 -20.05 26.32
CA LYS A 145 9.44 -21.33 27.06
C LYS A 145 10.82 -21.95 27.35
N GLY A 146 11.19 -21.99 28.63
CA GLY A 146 12.50 -22.49 29.09
C GLY A 146 13.68 -21.56 28.76
N ARG A 147 13.42 -20.27 28.50
CA ARG A 147 14.42 -19.24 28.19
C ARG A 147 14.30 -17.99 29.07
N THR A 148 13.38 -18.00 30.04
CA THR A 148 13.13 -16.91 31.00
C THR A 148 13.41 -17.36 32.43
N THR A 149 13.67 -16.39 33.32
CA THR A 149 13.71 -16.64 34.77
C THR A 149 12.34 -16.42 35.41
N PRO A 150 12.05 -16.97 36.60
CA PRO A 150 10.79 -16.73 37.31
C PRO A 150 10.48 -15.23 37.53
N GLU A 151 11.52 -14.41 37.74
CA GLU A 151 11.40 -12.96 37.93
C GLU A 151 10.99 -12.27 36.62
N GLN A 152 11.52 -12.70 35.47
CA GLN A 152 11.12 -12.19 34.16
C GLN A 152 9.67 -12.55 33.86
N ASP A 153 9.25 -13.79 34.14
CA ASP A 153 7.86 -14.23 33.97
C ASP A 153 6.89 -13.42 34.83
N GLN A 154 7.22 -13.18 36.11
CA GLN A 154 6.45 -12.31 37.01
C GLN A 154 6.35 -10.86 36.51
N ARG A 155 7.44 -10.31 35.95
CA ARG A 155 7.46 -8.94 35.40
C ARG A 155 6.61 -8.81 34.13
N VAL A 156 6.58 -9.86 33.29
CA VAL A 156 5.70 -9.98 32.12
C VAL A 156 4.24 -10.12 32.55
N GLU A 157 3.92 -10.89 33.58
CA GLU A 157 2.56 -10.98 34.13
C GLU A 157 2.10 -9.64 34.73
N ALA A 158 2.94 -8.99 35.52
CA ALA A 158 2.67 -7.68 36.10
C ALA A 158 2.38 -6.62 35.03
N TYR A 159 3.19 -6.57 33.97
CA TYR A 159 2.95 -5.68 32.82
C TYR A 159 1.66 -6.06 32.07
N THR A 160 1.38 -7.34 31.89
CA THR A 160 0.15 -7.81 31.23
C THR A 160 -1.11 -7.41 32.02
N LYS A 161 -1.06 -7.45 33.36
CA LYS A 161 -2.15 -6.93 34.21
C LYS A 161 -2.28 -5.41 34.04
N PHE A 162 -1.18 -4.68 34.14
CA PHE A 162 -1.12 -3.23 33.99
C PHE A 162 -1.70 -2.75 32.65
N VAL A 163 -1.31 -3.35 31.52
CA VAL A 163 -1.80 -2.94 30.20
C VAL A 163 -3.32 -3.21 30.03
N ILE A 164 -3.85 -4.29 30.62
CA ILE A 164 -5.32 -4.54 30.62
C ILE A 164 -6.05 -3.50 31.47
N ASP A 165 -5.51 -3.14 32.65
CA ASP A 165 -6.05 -2.08 33.50
C ASP A 165 -6.05 -0.73 32.75
N LYS A 166 -4.99 -0.44 31.97
CA LYS A 166 -4.85 0.80 31.18
C LYS A 166 -5.71 0.84 29.92
N MET A 167 -5.88 -0.27 29.20
CA MET A 167 -6.85 -0.37 28.10
C MET A 167 -8.28 -0.17 28.60
N GLN A 168 -8.62 -0.73 29.77
CA GLN A 168 -9.91 -0.49 30.41
C GLN A 168 -10.08 1.00 30.79
N GLN A 169 -9.04 1.64 31.35
CA GLN A 169 -9.04 3.07 31.64
C GLN A 169 -9.29 3.91 30.38
N ALA A 170 -8.59 3.60 29.26
CA ALA A 170 -8.76 4.32 28.00
C ALA A 170 -10.23 4.24 27.52
N VAL A 171 -10.81 3.05 27.43
CA VAL A 171 -12.22 2.90 27.00
C VAL A 171 -13.19 3.62 27.95
N ALA A 172 -12.96 3.57 29.27
CA ALA A 172 -13.79 4.29 30.25
C ALA A 172 -13.72 5.82 30.06
N GLU A 173 -12.53 6.38 29.81
CA GLU A 173 -12.36 7.81 29.50
C GLU A 173 -12.99 8.20 28.15
N ALA A 174 -12.90 7.34 27.14
CA ALA A 174 -13.52 7.57 25.85
C ALA A 174 -15.06 7.51 25.94
N LEU A 175 -15.63 6.62 26.77
CA LEU A 175 -17.07 6.52 27.03
C LEU A 175 -17.65 7.78 27.69
N THR A 176 -16.88 8.47 28.56
CA THR A 176 -17.31 9.69 29.25
C THR A 176 -17.06 10.97 28.46
N ARG A 177 -16.03 10.99 27.58
CA ARG A 177 -15.74 12.11 26.66
C ARG A 177 -16.49 12.01 25.32
N ARG A 178 -17.71 11.43 25.34
CA ARG A 178 -18.54 11.27 24.15
C ARG A 178 -19.29 12.55 23.83
N GLU A 179 -19.02 13.13 22.66
CA GLU A 179 -19.63 14.36 22.16
C GLU A 179 -20.24 14.12 20.77
N PRO A 180 -21.25 14.90 20.32
CA PRO A 180 -21.74 14.83 18.95
C PRO A 180 -20.65 15.25 17.95
N MET A 181 -20.36 14.39 16.97
CA MET A 181 -19.34 14.61 15.96
C MET A 181 -19.79 14.07 14.60
N THR A 182 -19.39 14.72 13.51
CA THR A 182 -19.53 14.15 12.17
C THR A 182 -18.38 13.19 11.90
N LEU A 183 -18.67 12.01 11.35
CA LEU A 183 -17.65 11.08 10.89
C LEU A 183 -17.45 11.19 9.38
N GLU A 184 -16.20 11.17 8.96
CA GLU A 184 -15.82 11.16 7.55
C GLU A 184 -14.63 10.22 7.34
N TRP A 185 -14.45 9.73 6.12
CA TRP A 185 -13.28 8.93 5.76
C TRP A 185 -12.77 9.23 4.35
N THR A 186 -11.54 8.82 4.09
CA THR A 186 -10.81 9.03 2.84
C THR A 186 -9.67 8.02 2.72
N GLN A 187 -9.05 7.88 1.55
CA GLN A 187 -7.98 6.92 1.31
C GLN A 187 -6.90 7.51 0.39
N GLY A 188 -5.68 7.61 0.91
CA GLY A 188 -4.49 8.02 0.17
C GLY A 188 -3.42 6.95 0.19
N ARG A 189 -2.14 7.37 0.25
CA ARG A 189 -1.02 6.44 0.08
C ARG A 189 0.19 6.76 0.95
N ALA A 190 0.78 5.72 1.55
CA ALA A 190 2.15 5.76 2.05
C ALA A 190 3.02 4.74 1.29
N THR A 191 4.30 5.07 1.06
CA THR A 191 5.15 4.36 0.08
C THR A 191 6.43 3.79 0.68
N PHE A 192 6.60 3.81 2.00
CA PHE A 192 7.79 3.27 2.68
C PHE A 192 7.71 1.77 3.00
N GLY A 193 6.57 1.12 2.75
CA GLY A 193 6.44 -0.33 2.90
C GLY A 193 7.08 -1.02 1.71
N GLY A 194 7.96 -1.99 1.95
CA GLY A 194 8.53 -2.86 0.91
C GLY A 194 8.36 -4.32 1.29
N ASN A 195 8.06 -5.18 0.32
CA ASN A 195 7.94 -6.61 0.58
C ASN A 195 9.30 -7.17 1.04
N ARG A 196 9.31 -7.96 2.12
CA ARG A 196 10.54 -8.43 2.79
C ARG A 196 10.97 -9.84 2.38
N ARG A 197 10.27 -10.49 1.44
CA ARG A 197 10.51 -11.88 1.02
C ARG A 197 11.34 -11.93 -0.26
N VAL A 198 12.65 -12.14 -0.14
CA VAL A 198 13.51 -12.38 -1.33
C VAL A 198 13.18 -13.76 -1.88
N ILE A 199 12.81 -13.81 -3.17
CA ILE A 199 12.44 -15.06 -3.86
C ILE A 199 13.51 -15.39 -4.90
N ASN A 200 14.00 -16.64 -4.89
CA ASN A 200 14.89 -17.19 -5.89
C ASN A 200 14.27 -18.47 -6.47
N ASN A 201 14.15 -18.56 -7.80
CA ASN A 201 13.54 -19.70 -8.51
C ASN A 201 12.19 -20.15 -7.92
N GLY A 202 11.34 -19.18 -7.55
CA GLY A 202 10.01 -19.42 -6.95
C GLY A 202 9.99 -19.80 -5.47
N ASN A 203 11.14 -19.92 -4.81
CA ASN A 203 11.27 -20.30 -3.40
C ASN A 203 11.79 -19.13 -2.55
N TRP A 204 11.41 -19.08 -1.28
CA TRP A 204 11.93 -18.09 -0.33
C TRP A 204 13.42 -18.30 -0.06
N ALA A 205 14.23 -17.25 -0.28
CA ALA A 205 15.68 -17.27 -0.15
C ALA A 205 16.21 -16.47 1.05
N GLY A 206 15.34 -15.74 1.76
CA GLY A 206 15.70 -14.96 2.94
C GLY A 206 14.88 -13.69 3.12
N PHE A 207 15.21 -12.94 4.18
CA PHE A 207 14.70 -11.59 4.38
C PHE A 207 15.51 -10.56 3.59
N GLY A 208 14.80 -9.64 2.93
CA GLY A 208 15.39 -8.56 2.16
C GLY A 208 14.35 -7.88 1.28
N HIS A 209 14.64 -6.69 0.77
CA HIS A 209 13.67 -5.89 0.02
C HIS A 209 13.44 -6.44 -1.40
N GLN A 210 12.30 -7.10 -1.59
CA GLN A 210 11.83 -7.61 -2.87
C GLN A 210 10.94 -6.57 -3.57
N ARG A 211 11.56 -5.72 -4.39
CA ARG A 211 10.92 -4.54 -5.02
C ARG A 211 9.65 -4.86 -5.85
N ASN A 212 9.62 -6.01 -6.50
CA ASN A 212 8.55 -6.39 -7.44
C ASN A 212 7.52 -7.36 -6.85
N ALA A 213 7.58 -7.62 -5.54
CA ALA A 213 6.54 -8.38 -4.85
C ALA A 213 5.42 -7.46 -4.33
N PRO A 214 4.20 -7.97 -4.08
CA PRO A 214 3.08 -7.11 -3.71
C PRO A 214 3.30 -6.39 -2.38
N VAL A 215 2.80 -5.16 -2.30
CA VAL A 215 2.70 -4.33 -1.09
C VAL A 215 1.33 -3.66 -1.15
N ASP A 216 0.66 -3.43 -0.02
CA ASP A 216 -0.54 -2.58 0.01
C ASP A 216 -0.17 -1.17 0.51
N HIS A 217 -0.02 -0.24 -0.43
CA HIS A 217 0.36 1.13 -0.10
C HIS A 217 -0.82 1.99 0.40
N SER A 218 -2.05 1.47 0.49
CA SER A 218 -3.20 2.30 0.86
C SER A 218 -3.08 2.82 2.29
N LEU A 219 -3.37 4.12 2.47
CA LEU A 219 -3.51 4.77 3.76
C LEU A 219 -4.97 5.24 3.90
N PRO A 220 -5.91 4.39 4.35
CA PRO A 220 -7.23 4.85 4.71
C PRO A 220 -7.18 5.62 6.03
N VAL A 221 -7.99 6.67 6.10
CA VAL A 221 -8.09 7.62 7.22
C VAL A 221 -9.56 7.85 7.51
N LEU A 222 -9.96 7.74 8.78
CA LEU A 222 -11.25 8.20 9.30
C LEU A 222 -10.98 9.37 10.25
N ALA A 223 -11.79 10.43 10.15
CA ALA A 223 -11.76 11.56 11.07
C ALA A 223 -13.12 11.74 11.75
N ALA A 224 -13.08 12.25 12.99
CA ALA A 224 -14.26 12.78 13.67
C ALA A 224 -14.08 14.27 13.87
N ARG A 225 -15.07 15.07 13.47
CA ARG A 225 -15.10 16.53 13.65
C ARG A 225 -16.22 16.93 14.59
N ASP A 226 -15.95 17.89 15.47
CA ASP A 226 -17.02 18.47 16.29
C ASP A 226 -17.89 19.47 15.50
N ALA A 227 -18.90 20.03 16.17
CA ALA A 227 -19.80 21.03 15.59
C ALA A 227 -19.13 22.33 15.11
N LYS A 228 -17.83 22.55 15.38
CA LYS A 228 -17.04 23.68 14.84
C LYS A 228 -16.28 23.30 13.56
N GLY A 229 -16.31 22.03 13.16
CA GLY A 229 -15.52 21.49 12.04
C GLY A 229 -14.08 21.11 12.41
N ASP A 230 -13.69 21.29 13.68
CA ASP A 230 -12.36 20.92 14.14
C ASP A 230 -12.23 19.41 14.26
N VAL A 231 -11.10 18.85 13.82
CA VAL A 231 -10.79 17.43 14.01
C VAL A 231 -10.54 17.14 15.51
N ARG A 232 -11.22 16.11 16.03
CA ARG A 232 -11.12 15.61 17.42
C ARG A 232 -10.62 14.18 17.51
N ALA A 233 -10.79 13.40 16.44
CA ALA A 233 -10.19 12.08 16.31
C ALA A 233 -9.64 11.88 14.90
N VAL A 234 -8.53 11.17 14.81
CA VAL A 234 -8.02 10.61 13.55
C VAL A 234 -7.71 9.14 13.79
N TRP A 235 -8.22 8.27 12.93
CA TRP A 235 -7.80 6.88 12.84
C TRP A 235 -7.19 6.67 11.46
N ALA A 236 -5.96 6.17 11.38
CA ALA A 236 -5.30 5.80 10.14
C ALA A 236 -4.77 4.37 10.20
N ASN A 237 -4.52 3.76 9.04
CA ASN A 237 -4.02 2.40 8.92
C ASN A 237 -2.93 2.29 7.84
N TYR A 238 -1.92 1.44 8.06
CA TYR A 238 -0.95 1.12 7.01
C TYR A 238 -0.46 -0.33 7.10
N ALA A 239 -0.29 -0.99 5.95
CA ALA A 239 0.06 -2.41 5.86
C ALA A 239 1.58 -2.63 5.88
N CYS A 240 2.22 -2.42 7.03
CA CYS A 240 3.66 -2.57 7.22
C CYS A 240 3.99 -2.96 8.67
N HIS A 241 4.97 -3.83 8.90
CA HIS A 241 5.54 -4.06 10.23
C HIS A 241 6.06 -2.76 10.88
N CYS A 242 5.89 -2.61 12.19
CA CYS A 242 6.56 -1.59 13.01
C CYS A 242 7.93 -2.10 13.51
N THR A 243 8.88 -2.15 12.58
CA THR A 243 10.24 -2.72 12.77
C THR A 243 11.36 -1.81 12.29
N THR A 244 11.10 -0.50 12.15
CA THR A 244 12.07 0.47 11.61
C THR A 244 13.31 0.59 12.49
N GLY A 245 13.14 0.55 13.82
CA GLY A 245 14.25 0.55 14.78
C GLY A 245 15.08 -0.75 14.80
N GLY A 246 14.62 -1.81 14.13
CA GLY A 246 15.29 -3.11 14.10
C GLY A 246 15.42 -3.77 15.48
N GLY A 247 16.45 -4.61 15.66
CA GLY A 247 16.68 -5.42 16.88
C GLY A 247 17.02 -4.65 18.16
N ARG A 248 16.81 -3.32 18.19
CA ARG A 248 17.07 -2.43 19.32
C ARG A 248 16.32 -2.94 20.56
N ASN A 249 16.97 -2.98 21.73
CA ASN A 249 16.38 -3.50 22.96
C ASN A 249 15.86 -2.37 23.87
N ARG A 250 15.12 -1.41 23.28
CA ARG A 250 14.58 -0.23 23.97
C ARG A 250 13.10 -0.04 23.61
N ILE A 251 12.34 0.56 24.51
CA ILE A 251 10.90 0.79 24.36
C ILE A 251 10.63 1.86 23.31
N SER A 252 9.81 1.56 22.30
CA SER A 252 9.35 2.51 21.29
C SER A 252 8.06 2.08 20.59
N GLY A 253 7.25 3.06 20.17
CA GLY A 253 6.08 2.84 19.30
C GLY A 253 6.43 2.71 17.82
N ASP A 254 7.73 2.80 17.45
CA ASP A 254 8.24 2.80 16.07
C ASP A 254 7.50 3.82 15.18
N TRP A 255 7.41 3.59 13.86
CA TRP A 255 6.81 4.57 12.93
C TRP A 255 5.33 4.88 13.25
N ALA A 256 4.57 3.93 13.82
CA ALA A 256 3.17 4.15 14.19
C ALA A 256 3.03 5.06 15.43
N GLY A 257 3.93 4.93 16.41
CA GLY A 257 4.00 5.83 17.57
C GLY A 257 4.34 7.26 17.15
N PHE A 258 5.29 7.41 16.21
CA PHE A 258 5.61 8.71 15.61
C PHE A 258 4.48 9.25 14.74
N ALA A 259 3.79 8.41 13.95
CA ALA A 259 2.65 8.82 13.14
C ALA A 259 1.54 9.43 14.02
N ASN A 260 1.18 8.77 15.12
CA ASN A 260 0.24 9.33 16.08
C ASN A 260 0.73 10.67 16.65
N THR A 261 2.00 10.75 17.05
CA THR A 261 2.59 11.99 17.60
C THR A 261 2.53 13.16 16.60
N TRP A 262 2.82 12.90 15.32
CA TRP A 262 2.76 13.93 14.28
C TRP A 262 1.34 14.28 13.88
N ILE A 263 0.41 13.33 13.79
CA ILE A 263 -1.02 13.60 13.54
C ILE A 263 -1.61 14.46 14.67
N GLU A 264 -1.38 14.10 15.94
CA GLU A 264 -1.85 14.91 17.08
C GLU A 264 -1.26 16.33 17.06
N LYS A 265 -0.03 16.50 16.58
CA LYS A 265 0.58 17.83 16.39
C LYS A 265 -0.05 18.63 15.24
N GLU A 266 -0.39 18.00 14.12
CA GLU A 266 -1.04 18.67 12.98
C GLU A 266 -2.50 19.05 13.26
N PHE A 267 -3.21 18.29 14.11
CA PHE A 267 -4.64 18.50 14.43
C PHE A 267 -4.89 18.97 15.88
N GLY A 268 -3.84 19.29 16.63
CA GLY A 268 -3.88 19.95 17.95
C GLY A 268 -4.54 19.13 19.06
N ARG A 269 -5.86 19.21 19.20
CA ARG A 269 -6.65 18.53 20.24
C ARG A 269 -7.12 17.13 19.84
N ALA A 270 -6.82 16.69 18.63
CA ALA A 270 -7.20 15.35 18.18
C ALA A 270 -6.46 14.26 18.97
N VAL A 271 -7.12 13.12 19.17
CA VAL A 271 -6.45 11.86 19.52
C VAL A 271 -6.24 11.08 18.22
N SER A 272 -5.00 10.63 17.98
CA SER A 272 -4.68 9.79 16.83
C SER A 272 -4.67 8.31 17.22
N LEU A 273 -5.15 7.45 16.31
CA LEU A 273 -5.05 5.98 16.38
C LEU A 273 -4.38 5.46 15.11
N MET A 274 -3.36 4.61 15.26
CA MET A 274 -2.77 3.84 14.17
C MET A 274 -3.13 2.36 14.32
N THR A 275 -3.55 1.73 13.23
CA THR A 275 -3.69 0.27 13.11
C THR A 275 -2.89 -0.26 11.92
N ILE A 276 -2.67 -1.58 11.86
CA ILE A 276 -1.88 -2.21 10.79
C ILE A 276 -2.80 -2.95 9.82
N GLY A 277 -2.56 -2.78 8.52
CA GLY A 277 -3.29 -3.48 7.44
C GLY A 277 -2.69 -4.84 7.12
N CYS A 278 -3.26 -5.60 6.18
CA CYS A 278 -2.69 -6.89 5.76
C CYS A 278 -1.33 -6.69 5.04
N GLY A 279 -0.23 -6.85 5.78
CA GLY A 279 1.12 -6.56 5.33
C GLY A 279 2.18 -7.34 6.12
N ALA A 280 1.88 -8.56 6.55
CA ALA A 280 2.80 -9.36 7.36
C ALA A 280 4.08 -9.80 6.63
N ASP A 281 4.10 -9.73 5.30
CA ASP A 281 5.29 -9.86 4.45
C ASP A 281 5.87 -8.51 3.99
N VAL A 282 5.51 -7.40 4.65
CA VAL A 282 5.95 -6.02 4.34
C VAL A 282 6.67 -5.39 5.53
N GLY A 283 7.87 -4.83 5.29
CA GLY A 283 8.65 -4.09 6.29
C GLY A 283 9.03 -2.68 5.81
N PRO A 284 9.46 -1.79 6.72
CA PRO A 284 9.78 -0.40 6.38
C PRO A 284 11.08 -0.30 5.58
N GLN A 285 11.09 0.59 4.60
CA GLN A 285 12.17 0.86 3.65
C GLN A 285 12.34 2.39 3.47
N PRO A 286 13.49 2.98 3.86
CA PRO A 286 14.59 2.37 4.60
C PRO A 286 14.22 1.99 6.04
N SER A 287 15.14 1.36 6.76
CA SER A 287 15.06 1.03 8.18
C SER A 287 16.46 1.04 8.82
N GLY A 288 16.54 0.92 10.14
CA GLY A 288 17.78 0.72 10.90
C GLY A 288 18.01 1.72 12.04
N ASN A 289 17.21 2.79 12.15
CA ASN A 289 17.32 3.75 13.27
C ASN A 289 15.98 4.47 13.56
N LEU A 290 15.95 5.20 14.68
CA LEU A 290 14.77 5.90 15.18
C LEU A 290 14.38 7.14 14.36
N ALA A 291 15.35 7.84 13.74
CA ALA A 291 15.07 9.01 12.92
C ALA A 291 14.29 8.62 11.64
N ILE A 292 14.64 7.49 11.02
CA ILE A 292 13.87 6.91 9.90
C ILE A 292 12.44 6.54 10.36
N ALA A 293 12.27 6.03 11.58
CA ALA A 293 10.95 5.74 12.13
C ALA A 293 10.10 7.02 12.29
N GLU A 294 10.73 8.12 12.71
CA GLU A 294 10.08 9.43 12.79
C GLU A 294 9.74 10.00 11.40
N GLU A 295 10.63 9.85 10.41
CA GLU A 295 10.38 10.25 9.01
C GLU A 295 9.17 9.51 8.42
N HIS A 296 9.08 8.19 8.62
CA HIS A 296 7.92 7.39 8.20
C HIS A 296 6.63 7.85 8.90
N GLY A 297 6.69 8.10 10.22
CA GLY A 297 5.55 8.61 10.97
C GLY A 297 5.09 10.00 10.49
N ARG A 298 6.05 10.88 10.19
CA ARG A 298 5.79 12.22 9.65
C ARG A 298 5.21 12.18 8.23
N ALA A 299 5.62 11.20 7.41
CA ALA A 299 5.05 10.98 6.08
C ALA A 299 3.56 10.59 6.17
N ILE A 300 3.20 9.70 7.11
CA ILE A 300 1.79 9.36 7.41
C ILE A 300 1.01 10.62 7.78
N ALA A 301 1.49 11.41 8.75
CA ALA A 301 0.81 12.63 9.19
C ALA A 301 0.64 13.68 8.09
N THR A 302 1.65 13.84 7.23
CA THR A 302 1.63 14.76 6.08
C THR A 302 0.55 14.36 5.07
N GLU A 303 0.46 13.07 4.71
CA GLU A 303 -0.57 12.56 3.80
C GLU A 303 -1.96 12.63 4.44
N THR A 304 -2.09 12.26 5.72
CA THR A 304 -3.34 12.43 6.51
C THR A 304 -3.84 13.88 6.46
N LYS A 305 -2.94 14.87 6.64
CA LYS A 305 -3.28 16.29 6.56
C LYS A 305 -3.75 16.71 5.16
N ARG A 306 -3.07 16.24 4.12
CA ARG A 306 -3.49 16.49 2.72
C ARG A 306 -4.88 15.92 2.45
N LEU A 307 -5.10 14.66 2.81
CA LEU A 307 -6.36 13.95 2.60
C LEU A 307 -7.56 14.60 3.31
N LEU A 308 -7.37 15.08 4.55
CA LEU A 308 -8.43 15.74 5.35
C LEU A 308 -8.62 17.24 5.02
N ALA A 309 -7.86 17.77 4.06
CA ALA A 309 -8.07 19.07 3.42
C ALA A 309 -8.75 18.95 2.04
N GLU A 310 -8.86 17.73 1.50
CA GLU A 310 -9.54 17.42 0.24
C GLU A 310 -10.97 16.88 0.49
N LYS A 311 -11.67 16.48 -0.58
CA LYS A 311 -13.02 15.93 -0.46
C LYS A 311 -12.99 14.55 0.21
N THR A 312 -13.64 14.45 1.36
CA THR A 312 -13.88 13.21 2.11
C THR A 312 -15.24 12.59 1.77
N THR A 313 -15.47 11.36 2.24
CA THR A 313 -16.76 10.67 2.22
C THR A 313 -17.37 10.71 3.62
N PRO A 314 -18.51 11.39 3.84
CA PRO A 314 -19.18 11.41 5.15
C PRO A 314 -19.78 10.02 5.46
N LEU A 315 -19.83 9.66 6.75
CA LEU A 315 -20.37 8.39 7.24
C LEU A 315 -21.67 8.64 8.00
N GLY A 316 -22.80 8.14 7.48
CA GLY A 316 -24.15 8.50 7.94
C GLY A 316 -24.63 7.90 9.27
N GLY A 317 -23.76 7.28 10.09
CA GLY A 317 -24.17 6.71 11.37
C GLY A 317 -23.09 5.89 12.07
N ALA A 318 -23.39 5.44 13.30
CA ALA A 318 -22.56 4.47 14.00
C ALA A 318 -22.59 3.10 13.27
N PRO A 319 -21.50 2.32 13.27
CA PRO A 319 -21.43 1.12 12.45
C PRO A 319 -22.33 0.00 12.96
N THR A 320 -22.93 -0.71 12.00
CA THR A 320 -23.38 -2.09 12.26
C THR A 320 -22.15 -2.98 12.44
N VAL A 321 -22.20 -3.93 13.37
CA VAL A 321 -21.09 -4.82 13.68
C VAL A 321 -21.56 -6.26 13.51
N VAL A 322 -20.78 -7.05 12.78
CA VAL A 322 -21.01 -8.49 12.62
C VAL A 322 -19.68 -9.20 12.91
N SER A 323 -19.72 -10.20 13.80
CA SER A 323 -18.53 -10.93 14.25
C SER A 323 -18.77 -12.43 14.13
N ARG A 324 -17.73 -13.19 13.78
CA ARG A 324 -17.77 -14.66 13.63
C ARG A 324 -16.47 -15.28 14.12
N GLN A 325 -16.59 -16.41 14.82
CA GLN A 325 -15.46 -17.32 15.04
C GLN A 325 -15.44 -18.34 13.90
N VAL A 326 -14.31 -18.48 13.22
CA VAL A 326 -14.11 -19.51 12.18
C VAL A 326 -12.98 -20.46 12.55
N LYS A 327 -13.03 -21.64 11.94
CA LYS A 327 -11.96 -22.63 11.99
C LYS A 327 -11.10 -22.49 10.75
N LEU A 328 -9.84 -22.12 10.93
CA LEU A 328 -8.84 -22.08 9.85
C LEU A 328 -8.11 -23.43 9.80
N PRO A 329 -8.09 -24.12 8.64
CA PRO A 329 -7.54 -25.46 8.53
C PRO A 329 -6.01 -25.45 8.57
N LEU A 330 -5.45 -26.39 9.34
CA LEU A 330 -4.03 -26.72 9.34
C LEU A 330 -3.78 -27.95 8.45
N ALA A 331 -2.56 -28.06 7.93
CA ALA A 331 -2.10 -29.29 7.32
C ALA A 331 -2.15 -30.43 8.35
N LYS A 332 -2.48 -31.65 7.89
CA LYS A 332 -2.72 -32.83 8.75
C LYS A 332 -1.68 -32.95 9.87
N PRO A 333 -2.11 -32.94 11.16
CA PRO A 333 -1.22 -33.04 12.30
C PRO A 333 -0.28 -34.25 12.24
N LYS A 334 0.95 -34.06 12.73
CA LYS A 334 1.98 -35.11 12.75
C LYS A 334 1.72 -36.12 13.88
N PRO A 335 1.97 -37.43 13.65
CA PRO A 335 1.75 -38.46 14.67
C PRO A 335 2.76 -38.35 15.83
N ARG A 336 2.45 -38.98 16.97
CA ARG A 336 3.29 -39.00 18.19
C ARG A 336 4.79 -39.22 17.90
N ALA A 337 5.12 -40.24 17.10
CA ALA A 337 6.50 -40.59 16.74
C ALA A 337 7.30 -39.46 16.08
N HIS A 338 6.63 -38.54 15.34
CA HIS A 338 7.30 -37.36 14.79
C HIS A 338 7.75 -36.39 15.88
N TRP A 339 6.91 -36.20 16.91
CA TRP A 339 7.20 -35.30 18.02
C TRP A 339 8.23 -35.92 18.97
N GLU A 340 8.18 -37.23 19.20
CA GLU A 340 9.23 -37.97 19.92
C GLU A 340 10.60 -37.85 19.23
N GLU A 341 10.65 -37.93 17.90
CA GLU A 341 11.88 -37.67 17.15
C GLU A 341 12.33 -36.20 17.28
N GLN A 342 11.40 -35.24 17.18
CA GLN A 342 11.69 -33.81 17.35
C GLN A 342 12.17 -33.43 18.76
N LEU A 343 11.97 -34.25 19.79
CA LEU A 343 12.60 -34.03 21.10
C LEU A 343 14.14 -34.06 21.04
N LYS A 344 14.73 -34.73 20.05
CA LYS A 344 16.18 -34.75 19.82
C LYS A 344 16.71 -33.45 19.22
N SER A 345 15.83 -32.57 18.73
CA SER A 345 16.20 -31.22 18.30
C SER A 345 16.49 -30.31 19.52
N GLY A 346 17.04 -29.13 19.26
CA GLY A 346 17.21 -28.06 20.24
C GLY A 346 16.25 -26.88 20.01
N GLY A 347 16.28 -25.91 20.92
CA GLY A 347 15.59 -24.63 20.74
C GLY A 347 14.06 -24.75 20.62
N PHE A 348 13.48 -24.00 19.68
CA PHE A 348 12.02 -23.86 19.55
C PHE A 348 11.31 -25.15 19.14
N HIS A 349 11.91 -25.97 18.26
CA HIS A 349 11.32 -27.24 17.81
C HIS A 349 11.20 -28.25 18.96
N HIS A 350 12.20 -28.30 19.85
CA HIS A 350 12.16 -29.10 21.07
C HIS A 350 11.00 -28.68 22.00
N GLN A 351 10.80 -27.37 22.19
CA GLN A 351 9.74 -26.85 23.03
C GLN A 351 8.34 -27.06 22.43
N LEU A 352 8.21 -26.96 21.10
CA LEU A 352 6.98 -27.32 20.40
C LEU A 352 6.69 -28.83 20.52
N ALA A 353 7.70 -29.69 20.33
CA ALA A 353 7.54 -31.14 20.47
C ALA A 353 7.05 -31.54 21.88
N LYS A 354 7.63 -30.94 22.93
CA LYS A 354 7.13 -31.10 24.31
C LYS A 354 5.67 -30.67 24.46
N ALA A 355 5.27 -29.55 23.86
CA ALA A 355 3.89 -29.06 23.91
C ALA A 355 2.91 -29.99 23.18
N MET A 356 3.30 -30.51 22.01
CA MET A 356 2.48 -31.43 21.22
C MET A 356 2.33 -32.80 21.88
N LEU A 357 3.39 -33.33 22.49
CA LEU A 357 3.31 -34.58 23.25
C LEU A 357 2.42 -34.42 24.49
N ALA A 358 2.59 -33.36 25.28
CA ALA A 358 1.73 -33.08 26.42
C ALA A 358 0.25 -32.91 26.01
N ARG A 359 -0.02 -32.34 24.81
CA ARG A 359 -1.38 -32.25 24.27
C ARG A 359 -1.95 -33.61 23.85
N LEU A 360 -1.15 -34.47 23.21
CA LEU A 360 -1.52 -35.85 22.91
C LEU A 360 -1.77 -36.67 24.18
N ASP A 361 -0.97 -36.49 25.24
CA ASP A 361 -1.14 -37.15 26.53
C ASP A 361 -2.43 -36.70 27.23
N ALA A 362 -2.77 -35.40 27.15
CA ALA A 362 -3.94 -34.83 27.82
C ALA A 362 -5.27 -35.01 27.06
N THR A 363 -5.25 -35.11 25.73
CA THR A 363 -6.47 -35.07 24.89
C THR A 363 -6.58 -36.18 23.85
N GLY A 364 -5.52 -36.97 23.64
CA GLY A 364 -5.46 -38.02 22.62
C GLY A 364 -5.19 -37.51 21.19
N GLU A 365 -5.34 -36.21 20.92
CA GLU A 365 -5.20 -35.62 19.58
C GLU A 365 -4.41 -34.31 19.56
N ILE A 366 -4.14 -33.81 18.34
CA ILE A 366 -3.60 -32.48 18.09
C ILE A 366 -4.60 -31.77 17.17
N PRO A 367 -5.06 -30.54 17.50
CA PRO A 367 -5.98 -29.80 16.65
C PRO A 367 -5.48 -29.66 15.21
N ALA A 368 -6.34 -30.00 14.26
CA ALA A 368 -6.13 -29.77 12.82
C ALA A 368 -6.67 -28.40 12.37
N GLU A 369 -7.08 -27.54 13.30
CA GLU A 369 -7.71 -26.25 13.03
C GLU A 369 -7.33 -25.21 14.08
N VAL A 370 -7.31 -23.94 13.68
CA VAL A 370 -7.11 -22.78 14.56
C VAL A 370 -8.43 -22.01 14.70
N ASN A 371 -8.82 -21.66 15.93
CA ASN A 371 -9.92 -20.72 16.16
C ASN A 371 -9.50 -19.32 15.72
N TYR A 372 -10.36 -18.61 15.00
CA TYR A 372 -10.01 -17.34 14.39
C TYR A 372 -11.18 -16.35 14.44
N PRO A 373 -11.08 -15.24 15.19
CA PRO A 373 -12.09 -14.19 15.19
C PRO A 373 -11.98 -13.34 13.92
N VAL A 374 -13.13 -13.10 13.28
CA VAL A 374 -13.31 -12.12 12.19
C VAL A 374 -14.43 -11.17 12.58
N SER A 375 -14.21 -9.87 12.44
CA SER A 375 -15.27 -8.85 12.62
C SER A 375 -15.34 -7.93 11.40
N ALA A 376 -16.55 -7.46 11.08
CA ALA A 376 -16.79 -6.42 10.10
C ALA A 376 -17.62 -5.30 10.73
N TRP A 377 -17.21 -4.05 10.53
CA TRP A 377 -17.96 -2.84 10.86
C TRP A 377 -18.43 -2.19 9.56
N LYS A 378 -19.74 -2.00 9.38
CA LYS A 378 -20.31 -1.38 8.18
C LYS A 378 -20.98 -0.06 8.52
N PHE A 379 -20.47 1.03 7.94
CA PHE A 379 -21.03 2.37 8.02
C PHE A 379 -21.99 2.58 6.85
N GLY A 380 -23.19 2.02 6.99
CA GLY A 380 -24.14 1.91 5.89
C GLY A 380 -23.51 1.20 4.68
N ASN A 381 -23.67 1.81 3.51
CA ASN A 381 -23.05 1.35 2.27
C ASN A 381 -21.77 2.13 1.91
N ASP A 382 -21.29 3.04 2.74
CA ASP A 382 -20.20 3.96 2.38
C ASP A 382 -18.80 3.42 2.73
N LEU A 383 -18.72 2.54 3.75
CA LEU A 383 -17.47 1.90 4.18
C LEU A 383 -17.73 0.58 4.91
N ALA A 384 -16.98 -0.46 4.51
CA ALA A 384 -16.77 -1.68 5.29
C ALA A 384 -15.34 -1.71 5.85
N MET A 385 -15.21 -1.76 7.18
CA MET A 385 -13.95 -2.08 7.86
C MET A 385 -13.95 -3.55 8.27
N VAL A 386 -12.89 -4.29 7.96
CA VAL A 386 -12.69 -5.69 8.36
C VAL A 386 -11.56 -5.76 9.38
N PHE A 387 -11.70 -6.64 10.38
CA PHE A 387 -10.74 -6.90 11.44
C PHE A 387 -10.38 -8.37 11.47
N LEU A 388 -9.08 -8.64 11.37
CA LEU A 388 -8.48 -9.96 11.19
C LEU A 388 -7.41 -10.21 12.26
N ALA A 389 -7.42 -11.40 12.85
CA ALA A 389 -6.43 -11.81 13.84
C ALA A 389 -5.07 -12.16 13.23
N GLY A 390 -4.02 -11.99 14.03
CA GLY A 390 -2.66 -12.37 13.67
C GLY A 390 -2.02 -11.56 12.55
N GLU A 391 -0.90 -12.09 12.04
CA GLU A 391 -0.07 -11.45 11.03
C GLU A 391 -0.55 -11.87 9.63
N VAL A 392 -1.52 -11.13 9.09
CA VAL A 392 -2.11 -11.41 7.77
C VAL A 392 -1.25 -10.83 6.64
N VAL A 393 -0.88 -11.68 5.68
CA VAL A 393 -0.01 -11.30 4.54
C VAL A 393 -0.75 -10.48 3.47
N VAL A 394 0.00 -9.79 2.62
CA VAL A 394 -0.52 -8.81 1.66
C VAL A 394 -1.50 -9.38 0.62
N ASP A 395 -1.35 -10.66 0.24
CA ASP A 395 -2.20 -11.29 -0.79
C ASP A 395 -3.70 -11.22 -0.42
N TYR A 396 -4.04 -11.24 0.87
CA TYR A 396 -5.42 -11.07 1.31
C TYR A 396 -5.97 -9.69 0.94
N SER A 397 -5.18 -8.62 1.08
CA SER A 397 -5.60 -7.29 0.62
C SER A 397 -5.71 -7.24 -0.90
N VAL A 398 -4.72 -7.76 -1.62
CA VAL A 398 -4.73 -7.83 -3.10
C VAL A 398 -5.99 -8.54 -3.61
N ARG A 399 -6.35 -9.67 -2.99
CA ARG A 399 -7.51 -10.48 -3.37
C ARG A 399 -8.83 -9.83 -2.97
N LEU A 400 -8.96 -9.35 -1.74
CA LEU A 400 -10.18 -8.68 -1.27
C LEU A 400 -10.46 -7.40 -2.07
N LYS A 401 -9.45 -6.58 -2.36
CA LYS A 401 -9.59 -5.37 -3.20
C LYS A 401 -9.84 -5.67 -4.69
N ARG A 402 -9.77 -6.93 -5.12
CA ARG A 402 -10.21 -7.40 -6.44
C ARG A 402 -11.64 -7.93 -6.41
N GLU A 403 -12.03 -8.65 -5.36
CA GLU A 403 -13.34 -9.33 -5.25
C GLU A 403 -14.42 -8.48 -4.58
N LEU A 404 -14.03 -7.42 -3.87
CA LEU A 404 -14.89 -6.42 -3.23
C LEU A 404 -14.64 -5.02 -3.83
N ASP A 405 -15.55 -4.08 -3.56
CA ASP A 405 -15.41 -2.67 -3.91
C ASP A 405 -14.31 -2.00 -3.07
N TRP A 406 -13.09 -1.97 -3.62
CA TRP A 406 -11.92 -1.44 -2.91
C TRP A 406 -12.04 0.03 -2.53
N SER A 407 -12.88 0.80 -3.24
CA SER A 407 -13.12 2.21 -2.94
C SER A 407 -13.95 2.44 -1.67
N ARG A 408 -14.48 1.36 -1.07
CA ARG A 408 -15.28 1.36 0.17
C ARG A 408 -14.82 0.28 1.16
N LEU A 409 -13.56 -0.14 1.09
CA LEU A 409 -13.00 -1.22 1.90
C LEU A 409 -11.75 -0.79 2.68
N TRP A 410 -11.74 -1.12 3.97
CA TRP A 410 -10.60 -0.94 4.88
C TRP A 410 -10.31 -2.27 5.58
N LEU A 411 -9.07 -2.73 5.50
CA LEU A 411 -8.63 -3.99 6.11
C LEU A 411 -7.69 -3.73 7.28
N ASN A 412 -7.97 -4.32 8.44
CA ASN A 412 -7.11 -4.29 9.63
C ASN A 412 -6.71 -5.72 9.98
N ALA A 413 -5.42 -5.93 10.23
CA ALA A 413 -4.87 -7.15 10.81
C ALA A 413 -4.44 -6.89 12.27
N TRP A 414 -3.80 -7.87 12.94
CA TRP A 414 -3.41 -7.77 14.36
C TRP A 414 -4.57 -7.44 15.32
N ALA A 415 -5.79 -7.86 15.01
CA ALA A 415 -6.99 -7.55 15.76
C ALA A 415 -7.55 -8.76 16.54
N ASN A 416 -7.90 -8.53 17.81
CA ASN A 416 -8.56 -9.44 18.76
C ASN A 416 -7.79 -10.69 19.19
N ASP A 417 -6.94 -11.27 18.35
CA ASP A 417 -6.11 -12.43 18.67
C ASP A 417 -4.79 -12.46 17.88
N MET A 418 -3.86 -13.30 18.33
CA MET A 418 -2.56 -13.55 17.73
C MET A 418 -2.32 -15.07 17.56
N PRO A 419 -2.99 -15.72 16.59
CA PRO A 419 -2.75 -17.11 16.21
C PRO A 419 -1.42 -17.33 15.46
N GLY A 420 -0.71 -16.26 15.13
CA GLY A 420 0.51 -16.25 14.34
C GLY A 420 0.33 -15.69 12.92
N TYR A 421 1.19 -16.09 12.00
CA TYR A 421 1.09 -15.71 10.59
C TYR A 421 -0.06 -16.44 9.90
N ILE A 422 -0.85 -15.69 9.13
CA ILE A 422 -1.90 -16.22 8.25
C ILE A 422 -1.39 -16.14 6.81
N PRO A 423 -0.76 -17.21 6.27
CA PRO A 423 -0.15 -17.19 4.95
C PRO A 423 -1.22 -17.30 3.84
N SER A 424 -0.82 -16.89 2.64
CA SER A 424 -1.58 -17.07 1.41
C SER A 424 -1.16 -18.36 0.69
N ARG A 425 -1.93 -18.79 -0.32
CA ARG A 425 -1.56 -19.92 -1.19
C ARG A 425 -0.24 -19.66 -1.92
N ARG A 426 0.08 -18.39 -2.24
CA ARG A 426 1.38 -17.99 -2.79
C ARG A 426 2.49 -18.23 -1.77
N ILE A 427 2.37 -17.67 -0.57
CA ILE A 427 3.40 -17.76 0.46
C ILE A 427 3.60 -19.20 0.95
N LEU A 428 2.54 -20.01 1.00
CA LEU A 428 2.65 -21.46 1.23
C LEU A 428 3.45 -22.16 0.12
N ARG A 429 3.31 -21.79 -1.16
CA ARG A 429 4.10 -22.39 -2.25
C ARG A 429 5.57 -21.96 -2.21
N GLU A 430 5.82 -20.68 -1.93
CA GLU A 430 7.17 -20.12 -1.79
C GLU A 430 7.92 -20.63 -0.54
N GLY A 431 7.18 -21.01 0.52
CA GLY A 431 7.73 -21.43 1.81
C GLY A 431 8.36 -20.31 2.63
N GLY A 432 9.23 -20.67 3.57
CA GLY A 432 10.03 -19.74 4.37
C GLY A 432 9.35 -19.28 5.65
N TYR A 433 9.66 -18.05 6.09
CA TYR A 433 9.36 -17.61 7.46
C TYR A 433 7.87 -17.63 7.81
N GLU A 434 7.02 -16.92 7.06
CA GLU A 434 5.59 -16.78 7.34
C GLU A 434 4.79 -18.09 7.14
N ALA A 435 5.25 -18.98 6.26
CA ALA A 435 4.60 -20.24 5.93
C ALA A 435 5.01 -21.41 6.85
N ASP A 436 6.32 -21.57 7.09
CA ASP A 436 6.91 -22.77 7.67
C ASP A 436 7.42 -22.54 9.09
N PHE A 437 8.33 -21.58 9.27
CA PHE A 437 9.14 -21.48 10.48
C PHE A 437 8.44 -20.76 11.62
N SER A 438 7.81 -19.61 11.35
CA SER A 438 7.22 -18.74 12.37
C SER A 438 6.10 -19.40 13.19
N GLN A 439 5.43 -20.40 12.62
CA GLN A 439 4.34 -21.16 13.25
C GLN A 439 4.78 -21.84 14.56
N VAL A 440 6.08 -22.19 14.70
CA VAL A 440 6.65 -22.76 15.92
C VAL A 440 6.48 -21.84 17.14
N TYR A 441 6.57 -20.52 16.94
CA TYR A 441 6.51 -19.53 18.00
C TYR A 441 5.14 -19.45 18.66
N TYR A 442 4.10 -19.66 17.86
CA TYR A 442 2.70 -19.56 18.25
C TYR A 442 2.11 -20.91 18.71
N GLU A 443 2.98 -21.88 19.03
CA GLU A 443 2.61 -23.26 19.44
C GLU A 443 1.73 -24.00 18.39
N GLN A 444 1.85 -23.63 17.12
CA GLN A 444 1.10 -24.28 16.05
C GLN A 444 1.76 -25.61 15.65
N PRO A 445 0.99 -26.70 15.44
CA PRO A 445 1.52 -28.04 15.15
C PRO A 445 2.08 -28.20 13.74
N GLY A 446 2.01 -27.17 12.91
CA GLY A 446 2.45 -27.21 11.53
C GLY A 446 1.95 -26.01 10.72
N ARG A 447 2.02 -26.16 9.40
CA ARG A 447 1.59 -25.16 8.43
C ARG A 447 0.07 -25.10 8.32
N TYR A 448 -0.47 -23.96 7.87
CA TYR A 448 -1.84 -23.90 7.39
C TYR A 448 -2.05 -24.74 6.12
N ASP A 449 -3.26 -25.27 5.95
CA ASP A 449 -3.68 -25.89 4.70
C ASP A 449 -3.89 -24.82 3.61
N PRO A 450 -3.57 -25.07 2.32
CA PRO A 450 -3.74 -24.09 1.24
C PRO A 450 -5.18 -23.54 1.05
N SER A 451 -6.21 -24.22 1.57
CA SER A 451 -7.59 -23.73 1.58
C SER A 451 -7.88 -22.62 2.60
N VAL A 452 -6.94 -22.32 3.51
CA VAL A 452 -7.07 -21.22 4.49
C VAL A 452 -7.41 -19.88 3.84
N GLU A 453 -6.81 -19.61 2.66
CA GLU A 453 -7.03 -18.37 1.92
C GLU A 453 -8.47 -18.26 1.44
N ASP A 454 -9.00 -19.30 0.79
CA ASP A 454 -10.39 -19.30 0.30
C ASP A 454 -11.37 -19.21 1.47
N LYS A 455 -11.15 -20.00 2.52
CA LYS A 455 -12.01 -20.05 3.71
C LYS A 455 -12.18 -18.69 4.39
N LEU A 456 -11.08 -17.93 4.50
CA LEU A 456 -11.10 -16.60 5.11
C LEU A 456 -11.68 -15.56 4.16
N ILE A 457 -11.37 -15.61 2.86
CA ILE A 457 -11.95 -14.70 1.85
C ILE A 457 -13.47 -14.87 1.76
N GLU A 458 -13.98 -16.10 1.72
CA GLU A 458 -15.42 -16.41 1.73
C GLU A 458 -16.09 -15.86 3.00
N THR A 459 -15.50 -16.12 4.17
CA THR A 459 -15.98 -15.59 5.45
C THR A 459 -16.08 -14.05 5.44
N ILE A 460 -15.07 -13.36 4.92
CA ILE A 460 -15.07 -11.89 4.85
C ILE A 460 -16.16 -11.42 3.88
N ARG A 461 -16.30 -12.04 2.71
CA ARG A 461 -17.34 -11.71 1.71
C ARG A 461 -18.75 -11.86 2.29
N GLU A 462 -19.01 -12.92 3.05
CA GLU A 462 -20.29 -13.11 3.75
C GLU A 462 -20.54 -12.05 4.83
N LEU A 463 -19.51 -11.65 5.59
CA LEU A 463 -19.64 -10.67 6.67
C LEU A 463 -19.84 -9.24 6.16
N VAL A 464 -19.17 -8.85 5.06
CA VAL A 464 -19.39 -7.53 4.45
C VAL A 464 -20.70 -7.48 3.69
N GLY A 465 -21.09 -8.56 3.00
CA GLY A 465 -22.32 -8.64 2.22
C GLY A 465 -22.15 -8.30 0.74
N SER A 466 -23.16 -8.63 -0.08
CA SER A 466 -23.13 -8.47 -1.53
C SER A 466 -23.12 -7.00 -1.99
N GLU A 467 -23.55 -6.07 -1.13
CA GLU A 467 -23.50 -4.62 -1.35
C GLU A 467 -22.07 -4.05 -1.40
N PHE A 468 -21.07 -4.83 -0.96
CA PHE A 468 -19.64 -4.54 -1.08
C PHE A 468 -18.93 -5.40 -2.14
N ALA A 469 -19.63 -6.19 -2.95
CA ALA A 469 -19.02 -6.93 -4.06
C ALA A 469 -18.40 -5.96 -5.10
N ALA A 470 -17.30 -6.39 -5.73
CA ALA A 470 -16.68 -5.63 -6.81
C ALA A 470 -17.66 -5.38 -7.97
N LYS A 471 -17.65 -4.16 -8.51
CA LYS A 471 -18.53 -3.78 -9.63
C LYS A 471 -18.02 -4.41 -10.95
N PRO A 472 -18.89 -4.78 -11.90
CA PRO A 472 -18.46 -5.18 -13.24
C PRO A 472 -17.57 -4.10 -13.87
N GLY A 473 -16.39 -4.49 -14.37
CA GLY A 473 -15.42 -3.54 -14.94
C GLY A 473 -14.69 -2.67 -13.93
N GLN A 474 -14.71 -2.99 -12.63
CA GLN A 474 -13.92 -2.30 -11.62
C GLN A 474 -12.42 -2.40 -11.92
N GLU A 475 -11.76 -1.25 -12.08
CA GLU A 475 -10.31 -1.16 -12.24
C GLU A 475 -9.57 -1.75 -11.02
N PRO A 476 -8.39 -2.38 -11.22
CA PRO A 476 -7.58 -2.86 -10.11
C PRO A 476 -7.22 -1.73 -9.14
N SER A 477 -7.30 -2.03 -7.82
CA SER A 477 -6.85 -1.11 -6.78
C SER A 477 -5.44 -0.57 -7.10
N PRO A 478 -5.24 0.75 -7.17
CA PRO A 478 -3.99 1.36 -7.61
C PRO A 478 -2.90 1.28 -6.53
N PHE A 479 -3.22 0.79 -5.33
CA PHE A 479 -2.34 0.78 -4.15
C PHE A 479 -1.35 -0.38 -4.13
N HIS A 480 -1.47 -1.36 -5.03
CA HIS A 480 -0.59 -2.54 -5.05
C HIS A 480 0.75 -2.34 -5.76
N LYS A 481 1.06 -1.10 -6.15
CA LYS A 481 2.31 -0.66 -6.75
C LYS A 481 2.64 0.75 -6.24
N PRO A 482 3.91 1.15 -6.15
CA PRO A 482 4.29 2.55 -5.98
C PRO A 482 3.64 3.42 -7.08
N PRO A 483 3.28 4.69 -6.79
CA PRO A 483 2.80 5.60 -7.83
C PRO A 483 3.94 5.90 -8.80
N SER A 484 3.63 6.03 -10.09
CA SER A 484 4.65 6.40 -11.08
C SER A 484 5.18 7.81 -10.82
N GLY A 485 6.49 7.99 -10.99
CA GLY A 485 7.13 9.30 -10.94
C GLY A 485 6.79 10.24 -12.09
N GLU A 486 6.05 9.78 -13.11
CA GLU A 486 5.78 10.49 -14.38
C GLU A 486 5.27 11.92 -14.18
N SER A 487 4.23 12.10 -13.35
CA SER A 487 3.62 13.42 -13.08
C SER A 487 4.61 14.38 -12.39
N LEU A 488 5.42 13.86 -11.45
CA LEU A 488 6.45 14.63 -10.78
C LEU A 488 7.63 14.96 -11.71
N VAL A 489 7.95 14.07 -12.65
CA VAL A 489 8.94 14.33 -13.70
C VAL A 489 8.51 15.47 -14.60
N PHE A 490 7.29 15.46 -15.14
CA PHE A 490 6.83 16.56 -16.00
C PHE A 490 6.71 17.89 -15.26
N LYS A 491 6.25 17.88 -13.99
CA LYS A 491 6.26 19.09 -13.16
C LYS A 491 7.67 19.63 -12.89
N ARG A 492 8.66 18.76 -12.64
CA ARG A 492 10.06 19.15 -12.48
C ARG A 492 10.68 19.65 -13.78
N LEU A 493 10.34 19.05 -14.92
CA LEU A 493 10.84 19.46 -16.23
C LEU A 493 10.33 20.87 -16.59
N ALA A 494 9.04 21.15 -16.42
CA ALA A 494 8.47 22.49 -16.63
C ALA A 494 9.15 23.55 -15.74
N GLY A 495 9.37 23.23 -14.45
CA GLY A 495 10.11 24.10 -13.54
C GLY A 495 11.60 24.28 -13.91
N TRP A 496 12.23 23.25 -14.49
CA TRP A 496 13.61 23.34 -14.98
C TRP A 496 13.72 24.20 -16.23
N VAL A 497 12.79 24.06 -17.20
CA VAL A 497 12.71 24.86 -18.42
C VAL A 497 12.42 26.33 -18.11
N GLY A 498 11.52 26.61 -17.17
CA GLY A 498 11.16 27.98 -16.78
C GLY A 498 12.21 28.70 -15.90
N GLY A 499 13.30 28.03 -15.53
CA GLY A 499 14.42 28.64 -14.79
C GLY A 499 15.53 29.18 -15.69
N GLU A 500 16.55 29.79 -15.10
CA GLU A 500 17.73 30.28 -15.83
C GLU A 500 18.49 29.13 -16.52
N ARG A 501 18.79 29.29 -17.81
CA ARG A 501 19.46 28.32 -18.69
C ARG A 501 20.51 29.03 -19.55
N SER A 502 21.61 28.34 -19.85
CA SER A 502 22.60 28.78 -20.84
C SER A 502 21.99 28.89 -22.24
N GLU A 503 22.56 29.74 -23.10
CA GLU A 503 22.08 29.89 -24.49
C GLU A 503 22.03 28.54 -25.24
N THR A 504 23.03 27.69 -25.04
CA THR A 504 23.08 26.33 -25.60
C THR A 504 21.92 25.46 -25.10
N GLU A 505 21.60 25.48 -23.80
CA GLU A 505 20.44 24.76 -23.26
C GLU A 505 19.12 25.32 -23.84
N GLN A 506 18.98 26.64 -23.97
CA GLN A 506 17.79 27.26 -24.55
C GLN A 506 17.59 26.84 -26.01
N GLN A 507 18.66 26.82 -26.81
CA GLN A 507 18.62 26.32 -28.19
C GLN A 507 18.21 24.84 -28.26
N LEU A 508 18.78 23.99 -27.39
CA LEU A 508 18.41 22.58 -27.32
C LEU A 508 16.94 22.37 -26.87
N ILE A 509 16.43 23.18 -25.93
CA ILE A 509 15.02 23.15 -25.52
C ILE A 509 14.09 23.52 -26.69
N GLN A 510 14.43 24.54 -27.49
CA GLN A 510 13.64 24.90 -28.68
C GLN A 510 13.65 23.77 -29.73
N THR A 511 14.80 23.11 -29.93
CA THR A 511 14.88 21.92 -30.80
C THR A 511 14.05 20.76 -30.26
N LEU A 512 14.08 20.49 -28.95
CA LEU A 512 13.26 19.47 -28.29
C LEU A 512 11.75 19.73 -28.42
N ARG A 513 11.30 20.99 -28.25
CA ARG A 513 9.90 21.41 -28.49
C ARG A 513 9.45 21.06 -29.91
N ARG A 514 10.29 21.32 -30.92
CA ARG A 514 10.02 20.93 -32.31
C ARG A 514 9.97 19.41 -32.47
N TYR A 515 10.98 18.70 -31.96
CA TYR A 515 11.14 17.26 -32.11
C TYR A 515 10.02 16.45 -31.49
N VAL A 516 9.61 16.77 -30.25
CA VAL A 516 8.49 16.10 -29.57
C VAL A 516 7.20 16.15 -30.38
N ARG A 517 6.92 17.26 -31.07
CA ARG A 517 5.68 17.46 -31.83
C ARG A 517 5.61 16.63 -33.13
N ILE A 518 6.77 16.22 -33.67
CA ILE A 518 6.88 15.45 -34.93
C ILE A 518 7.44 14.03 -34.74
N ALA A 519 7.84 13.68 -33.52
CA ALA A 519 8.47 12.40 -33.19
C ALA A 519 7.55 11.21 -33.49
N GLN A 520 8.11 10.25 -34.23
CA GLN A 520 7.47 8.98 -34.57
C GLN A 520 7.82 7.89 -33.55
N PRO A 521 6.96 6.86 -33.39
CA PRO A 521 7.28 5.70 -32.57
C PRO A 521 8.57 5.02 -33.04
N PRO A 522 9.52 4.71 -32.12
CA PRO A 522 10.91 4.41 -32.48
C PRO A 522 11.21 2.91 -32.67
N VAL A 523 10.43 2.02 -32.04
CA VAL A 523 10.70 0.58 -31.97
C VAL A 523 9.42 -0.18 -32.32
N ALA A 524 9.44 -0.91 -33.43
CA ALA A 524 8.47 -1.97 -33.71
C ALA A 524 8.95 -3.32 -33.15
N LYS A 525 10.25 -3.61 -33.30
CA LYS A 525 10.86 -4.87 -32.85
C LYS A 525 12.35 -4.67 -32.55
N VAL A 526 12.81 -5.20 -31.41
CA VAL A 526 14.24 -5.35 -31.10
C VAL A 526 14.75 -6.60 -31.83
N THR A 527 15.88 -6.49 -32.52
CA THR A 527 16.42 -7.49 -33.45
C THR A 527 17.72 -8.14 -33.00
N SER A 528 18.47 -7.56 -32.05
CA SER A 528 19.72 -8.16 -31.57
C SER A 528 19.51 -9.28 -30.54
N MET A 529 20.45 -10.22 -30.55
CA MET A 529 20.53 -11.37 -29.63
C MET A 529 21.41 -11.10 -28.40
N ASP A 530 22.27 -10.08 -28.46
CA ASP A 530 23.30 -9.80 -27.45
C ASP A 530 22.80 -8.99 -26.24
N GLN A 531 21.51 -8.65 -26.19
CA GLN A 531 20.95 -7.84 -25.11
C GLN A 531 20.82 -8.63 -23.80
N GLU A 532 21.31 -8.06 -22.71
CA GLU A 532 20.94 -8.49 -21.37
C GLU A 532 19.54 -7.94 -21.03
N ALA A 533 18.77 -8.69 -20.25
CA ALA A 533 17.47 -8.25 -19.71
C ALA A 533 17.60 -7.98 -18.21
N THR A 534 17.19 -6.78 -17.78
CA THR A 534 17.07 -6.43 -16.36
C THR A 534 15.85 -5.54 -16.14
N GLU A 535 15.52 -5.28 -14.88
CA GLU A 535 14.65 -4.16 -14.54
C GLU A 535 15.52 -3.01 -14.01
N TRP A 536 15.22 -1.78 -14.46
CA TRP A 536 15.89 -0.58 -13.96
C TRP A 536 14.96 0.64 -14.05
N HIS A 537 15.41 1.76 -13.48
CA HIS A 537 14.67 3.02 -13.45
C HIS A 537 14.47 3.59 -14.87
N ASN A 538 13.22 3.90 -15.22
CA ASN A 538 12.84 4.55 -16.46
C ASN A 538 12.99 6.08 -16.42
N PHE A 539 12.51 6.77 -17.47
CA PHE A 539 12.43 8.23 -17.54
C PHE A 539 11.69 8.89 -16.35
N ALA A 540 10.74 8.18 -15.72
CA ALA A 540 9.98 8.61 -14.55
C ALA A 540 10.66 8.29 -13.21
N GLY A 541 11.63 7.37 -13.20
CA GLY A 541 12.16 6.74 -11.99
C GLY A 541 11.41 5.48 -11.56
N ASP A 542 10.54 4.93 -12.41
CA ASP A 542 9.83 3.68 -12.14
C ASP A 542 10.72 2.49 -12.54
N PHE A 543 10.72 1.43 -11.75
CA PHE A 543 11.45 0.20 -12.08
C PHE A 543 10.69 -0.58 -13.15
N VAL A 544 11.27 -0.73 -14.35
CA VAL A 544 10.64 -1.40 -15.49
C VAL A 544 11.61 -2.34 -16.23
N PRO A 545 11.10 -3.39 -16.92
CA PRO A 545 11.92 -4.23 -17.78
C PRO A 545 12.58 -3.46 -18.94
N ARG A 546 13.87 -3.69 -19.13
CA ARG A 546 14.74 -3.06 -20.13
C ARG A 546 15.62 -4.09 -20.81
N GLY A 547 15.85 -3.89 -22.11
CA GLY A 547 16.96 -4.51 -22.84
C GLY A 547 18.15 -3.57 -22.79
N PHE A 548 19.35 -4.07 -22.48
CA PHE A 548 20.55 -3.25 -22.35
C PHE A 548 21.81 -3.96 -22.82
N ILE A 549 22.86 -3.16 -23.05
CA ILE A 549 24.22 -3.62 -23.37
C ILE A 549 25.23 -2.89 -22.49
N ARG A 550 26.41 -3.49 -22.30
CA ARG A 550 27.51 -2.94 -21.50
C ARG A 550 28.78 -2.76 -22.30
N GLN A 551 29.63 -1.84 -21.82
CA GLN A 551 31.02 -1.66 -22.24
C GLN A 551 31.97 -2.76 -21.70
N GLN A 552 31.46 -3.96 -21.41
CA GLN A 552 32.26 -5.10 -20.96
C GLN A 552 33.05 -5.71 -22.13
N LYS A 553 32.44 -5.74 -23.31
CA LYS A 553 33.02 -6.28 -24.54
C LYS A 553 32.71 -5.33 -25.69
N ALA A 554 33.73 -4.98 -26.47
CA ALA A 554 33.56 -4.19 -27.69
C ALA A 554 32.77 -5.01 -28.73
N GLY A 555 31.90 -4.34 -29.48
CA GLY A 555 31.05 -4.96 -30.50
C GLY A 555 29.68 -5.46 -30.01
N THR A 556 29.43 -5.55 -28.70
CA THR A 556 28.11 -5.94 -28.16
C THR A 556 27.03 -4.94 -28.60
N GLU A 557 25.90 -5.45 -29.11
CA GLU A 557 24.93 -4.62 -29.87
C GLU A 557 23.48 -4.71 -29.40
N LEU A 558 22.82 -3.55 -29.31
CA LEU A 558 21.37 -3.41 -29.14
C LEU A 558 20.76 -2.83 -30.43
N ALA A 559 20.15 -3.69 -31.25
CA ALA A 559 19.58 -3.33 -32.55
C ALA A 559 18.05 -3.41 -32.56
N TRP A 560 17.39 -2.54 -33.33
CA TRP A 560 15.95 -2.52 -33.50
C TRP A 560 15.52 -1.91 -34.84
N VAL A 561 14.27 -2.17 -35.22
CA VAL A 561 13.64 -1.61 -36.42
C VAL A 561 12.44 -0.74 -36.04
N THR A 562 12.23 0.36 -36.77
CA THR A 562 11.05 1.23 -36.60
C THR A 562 9.80 0.57 -37.17
N PRO A 563 8.59 1.05 -36.83
CA PRO A 563 7.42 0.82 -37.66
C PRO A 563 7.64 1.37 -39.08
N PRO A 564 6.98 0.82 -40.11
CA PRO A 564 6.96 1.43 -41.44
C PRO A 564 6.31 2.81 -41.38
N PHE A 565 6.88 3.79 -42.08
CA PHE A 565 6.31 5.15 -42.17
C PHE A 565 5.95 5.51 -43.61
N SER A 566 4.91 6.33 -43.78
CA SER A 566 4.54 6.88 -45.08
C SER A 566 5.45 8.06 -45.46
N LYS A 567 5.98 8.00 -46.68
CA LYS A 567 7.03 8.88 -47.21
C LYS A 567 6.63 10.36 -47.15
N LEU A 568 7.20 11.10 -46.20
CA LEU A 568 7.14 12.57 -46.14
C LEU A 568 8.28 13.16 -46.97
N ALA A 569 7.95 13.90 -48.03
CA ALA A 569 8.94 14.59 -48.84
C ALA A 569 9.35 15.91 -48.16
N GLY A 570 10.65 16.10 -47.91
CA GLY A 570 11.23 17.39 -47.52
C GLY A 570 11.24 17.74 -46.02
N THR A 571 10.78 16.86 -45.12
CA THR A 571 10.88 17.06 -43.67
C THR A 571 11.79 16.03 -43.02
N ALA A 572 12.68 16.47 -42.12
CA ALA A 572 13.49 15.56 -41.31
C ALA A 572 12.61 14.62 -40.48
N LEU A 573 12.97 13.34 -40.44
CA LEU A 573 12.27 12.36 -39.60
C LEU A 573 12.86 12.38 -38.19
N VAL A 574 12.00 12.43 -37.19
CA VAL A 574 12.41 12.36 -35.78
C VAL A 574 11.83 11.10 -35.17
N TYR A 575 12.65 10.33 -34.46
CA TYR A 575 12.23 9.19 -33.66
C TYR A 575 12.51 9.48 -32.18
N GLY A 576 11.48 9.36 -31.33
CA GLY A 576 11.58 9.63 -29.89
C GLY A 576 11.46 8.34 -29.08
N PHE A 577 12.52 7.91 -28.40
CA PHE A 577 12.51 6.72 -27.54
C PHE A 577 12.81 7.04 -26.07
N THR A 578 12.35 6.18 -25.16
CA THR A 578 12.78 6.21 -23.76
C THR A 578 13.77 5.10 -23.48
N GLY A 579 14.73 5.41 -22.61
CA GLY A 579 15.85 4.54 -22.30
C GLY A 579 16.68 5.11 -21.15
N GLY A 580 17.95 4.74 -21.11
CA GLY A 580 18.90 5.36 -20.19
C GLY A 580 20.34 5.00 -20.51
N VAL A 581 21.24 5.69 -19.81
CA VAL A 581 22.66 5.41 -19.77
C VAL A 581 23.14 5.52 -18.33
N GLY A 582 24.14 4.73 -17.94
CA GLY A 582 24.57 4.78 -16.55
C GLY A 582 25.86 4.07 -16.21
N TRP A 583 26.07 3.96 -14.90
CA TRP A 583 27.33 3.58 -14.26
C TRP A 583 28.51 4.52 -14.58
N VAL A 584 28.29 5.85 -14.54
CA VAL A 584 29.31 6.87 -14.88
C VAL A 584 30.59 6.80 -14.03
N THR A 585 30.55 6.12 -12.88
CA THR A 585 31.72 5.87 -12.00
C THR A 585 32.61 4.71 -12.44
N GLU A 586 32.16 3.88 -13.38
CA GLU A 586 33.00 2.85 -14.02
C GLU A 586 33.94 3.51 -15.05
N PRO A 587 35.07 2.85 -15.40
CA PRO A 587 36.06 3.41 -16.31
C PRO A 587 35.44 3.97 -17.59
N GLN A 588 35.88 5.17 -17.98
CA GLN A 588 35.52 5.75 -19.25
C GLN A 588 36.23 5.01 -20.37
N THR A 589 35.51 4.76 -21.47
CA THR A 589 36.00 4.09 -22.67
C THR A 589 35.65 4.93 -23.90
N ASP A 590 35.81 4.37 -25.10
CA ASP A 590 35.39 4.99 -26.37
C ASP A 590 33.85 5.14 -26.52
N GLY A 591 33.08 4.65 -25.54
CA GLY A 591 31.64 4.91 -25.45
C GLY A 591 30.78 3.90 -26.23
N PHE A 592 29.79 4.44 -26.93
CA PHE A 592 28.89 3.71 -27.82
C PHE A 592 28.85 4.39 -29.19
N SER A 593 28.67 3.62 -30.27
CA SER A 593 28.27 4.18 -31.56
C SER A 593 26.79 3.95 -31.84
N LEU A 594 26.17 4.93 -32.51
CA LEU A 594 24.83 4.83 -33.09
C LEU A 594 24.98 4.60 -34.60
N SER A 595 24.43 3.48 -35.06
CA SER A 595 24.33 3.14 -36.48
C SER A 595 22.90 3.31 -36.98
N VAL A 596 22.76 3.78 -38.22
CA VAL A 596 21.47 3.99 -38.89
C VAL A 596 21.56 3.40 -40.30
N GLY A 597 20.68 2.45 -40.63
CA GLY A 597 20.73 1.73 -41.91
C GLY A 597 21.98 0.87 -42.10
N GLY A 598 22.56 0.36 -41.00
CA GLY A 598 23.78 -0.47 -41.01
C GLY A 598 25.11 0.30 -40.96
N GLU A 599 25.10 1.61 -41.17
CA GLU A 599 26.31 2.46 -41.12
C GLU A 599 26.44 3.17 -39.77
N GLU A 600 27.65 3.19 -39.18
CA GLU A 600 27.96 4.04 -38.01
C GLU A 600 27.84 5.52 -38.40
N LYS A 601 27.09 6.31 -37.61
CA LYS A 601 26.81 7.73 -37.89
C LYS A 601 27.38 8.68 -36.86
N LEU A 602 27.31 8.34 -35.57
CA LEU A 602 27.86 9.16 -34.49
C LEU A 602 28.27 8.31 -33.30
N ARG A 603 29.07 8.90 -32.41
CA ARG A 603 29.48 8.30 -31.13
C ARG A 603 28.95 9.14 -29.96
N PHE A 604 28.59 8.46 -28.88
CA PHE A 604 28.08 9.06 -27.65
C PHE A 604 28.50 8.23 -26.44
N ASP A 605 28.39 8.78 -25.23
CA ASP A 605 28.70 8.05 -23.99
C ASP A 605 27.75 8.45 -22.85
N VAL A 606 27.90 7.78 -21.71
CA VAL A 606 27.10 7.98 -20.49
C VAL A 606 27.12 9.44 -20.03
N THR A 607 25.93 10.05 -19.94
CA THR A 607 25.72 11.40 -19.42
C THR A 607 24.57 11.44 -18.41
N ARG A 608 24.57 12.46 -17.56
CA ARG A 608 23.50 12.78 -16.59
C ARG A 608 22.92 14.18 -16.82
N LYS A 609 23.25 14.83 -17.94
CA LYS A 609 22.79 16.17 -18.35
C LYS A 609 22.16 16.12 -19.74
N LEU A 610 21.37 17.13 -20.11
CA LEU A 610 20.95 17.35 -21.49
C LEU A 610 22.20 17.37 -22.38
N SER A 611 22.21 16.57 -23.46
CA SER A 611 23.37 16.38 -24.33
C SER A 611 22.94 16.18 -25.78
N ARG A 612 23.80 16.63 -26.71
CA ARG A 612 23.61 16.54 -28.16
C ARG A 612 24.87 15.94 -28.78
N TRP A 613 24.69 15.02 -29.71
CA TRP A 613 25.70 14.51 -30.63
C TRP A 613 25.16 14.60 -32.05
N ALA A 614 26.04 14.77 -33.04
CA ALA A 614 25.69 14.78 -34.45
C ALA A 614 26.74 14.00 -35.25
N SER A 615 26.37 13.52 -36.44
CA SER A 615 27.32 13.01 -37.43
C SER A 615 28.11 14.15 -38.08
N ASP A 616 29.32 13.85 -38.57
CA ASP A 616 30.21 14.82 -39.21
C ASP A 616 29.59 15.47 -40.48
N ASP A 617 28.64 14.79 -41.11
CA ASP A 617 27.88 15.26 -42.28
C ASP A 617 26.52 15.92 -41.94
N GLU A 618 26.23 16.10 -40.64
CA GLU A 618 24.97 16.59 -40.08
C GLU A 618 23.71 15.82 -40.56
N SER A 619 23.87 14.61 -41.09
CA SER A 619 22.75 13.76 -41.54
C SER A 619 21.93 13.17 -40.39
N VAL A 620 22.58 12.94 -39.24
CA VAL A 620 22.00 12.35 -38.03
C VAL A 620 22.33 13.20 -36.81
N GLU A 621 21.33 13.52 -36.00
CA GLU A 621 21.49 14.17 -34.70
C GLU A 621 20.82 13.33 -33.60
N LEU A 622 21.53 13.11 -32.50
CA LEU A 622 21.03 12.47 -31.28
C LEU A 622 20.98 13.51 -30.16
N ILE A 623 19.80 13.79 -29.62
CA ILE A 623 19.63 14.57 -28.38
C ILE A 623 19.11 13.63 -27.29
N TYR A 624 19.75 13.67 -26.12
CA TYR A 624 19.27 12.97 -24.92
C TYR A 624 18.87 13.99 -23.85
N LEU A 625 17.62 13.87 -23.39
CA LEU A 625 17.02 14.62 -22.29
C LEU A 625 16.84 13.68 -21.08
N PRO A 626 17.77 13.68 -20.11
CA PRO A 626 17.55 13.05 -18.82
C PRO A 626 16.36 13.67 -18.09
N THR A 627 15.44 12.85 -17.62
CA THR A 627 14.30 13.29 -16.79
C THR A 627 14.29 12.65 -15.40
N TRP A 628 15.09 11.59 -15.23
CA TRP A 628 15.44 10.98 -13.94
C TRP A 628 16.96 10.77 -13.88
N THR A 629 17.56 10.94 -12.69
CA THR A 629 18.98 10.65 -12.44
C THR A 629 19.19 10.04 -11.06
N SER A 630 20.11 9.08 -10.95
CA SER A 630 20.71 8.64 -9.69
C SER A 630 22.08 9.32 -9.50
N ALA A 631 22.89 8.88 -8.53
CA ALA A 631 24.29 9.30 -8.43
C ALA A 631 25.14 8.80 -9.62
N VAL A 632 24.77 7.68 -10.23
CA VAL A 632 25.59 6.97 -11.25
C VAL A 632 24.91 6.82 -12.61
N ASP A 633 23.58 6.98 -12.69
CA ASP A 633 22.77 6.73 -13.89
C ASP A 633 21.88 7.91 -14.27
N SER A 634 21.34 7.83 -15.49
CA SER A 634 20.20 8.62 -15.93
C SER A 634 19.19 7.78 -16.73
N GLY A 635 17.94 8.22 -16.70
CA GLY A 635 16.85 7.72 -17.53
C GLY A 635 16.10 8.91 -18.13
N GLY A 636 15.63 8.77 -19.36
CA GLY A 636 15.07 9.90 -20.09
C GLY A 636 14.64 9.59 -21.51
N PHE A 637 14.49 10.65 -22.30
CA PHE A 637 14.05 10.62 -23.69
C PHE A 637 15.23 10.88 -24.63
N PHE A 638 15.42 10.02 -25.61
CA PHE A 638 16.33 10.23 -26.73
C PHE A 638 15.52 10.61 -27.96
N PHE A 639 16.03 11.57 -28.72
CA PHE A 639 15.50 11.97 -30.02
C PHE A 639 16.58 11.80 -31.06
N VAL A 640 16.31 10.96 -32.07
CA VAL A 640 17.15 10.83 -33.26
C VAL A 640 16.46 11.54 -34.41
N SER A 641 17.13 12.57 -34.96
CA SER A 641 16.69 13.32 -36.13
C SER A 641 17.50 12.88 -37.35
N LEU A 642 16.82 12.58 -38.45
CA LEU A 642 17.41 12.16 -39.73
C LEU A 642 17.05 13.19 -40.79
N THR A 643 18.03 13.92 -41.33
CA THR A 643 17.83 14.86 -42.44
C THR A 643 17.86 14.14 -43.80
N ARG A 644 18.54 12.98 -43.86
CA ARG A 644 18.49 12.02 -44.97
C ARG A 644 18.07 10.66 -44.40
N VAL A 645 17.08 10.03 -45.01
CA VAL A 645 16.56 8.74 -44.53
C VAL A 645 17.20 7.60 -45.33
N PRO A 646 17.98 6.70 -44.71
CA PRO A 646 18.39 5.45 -45.33
C PRO A 646 17.17 4.50 -45.33
N VAL A 647 16.39 4.52 -46.40
CA VAL A 647 15.16 3.75 -46.54
C VAL A 647 15.48 2.38 -47.12
N ASN A 648 15.14 1.31 -46.39
CA ASN A 648 15.01 -0.02 -46.98
C ASN A 648 13.68 -0.12 -47.78
N ASP A 649 13.55 -1.07 -48.69
CA ASP A 649 12.40 -1.18 -49.61
C ASP A 649 11.03 -1.30 -48.90
N ASN A 650 11.02 -1.58 -47.59
CA ASN A 650 9.84 -1.73 -46.74
C ASN A 650 9.44 -0.45 -45.98
N GLY A 651 10.16 0.65 -46.12
CA GLY A 651 9.83 1.93 -45.47
C GLY A 651 10.07 1.97 -43.96
N ALA A 652 10.99 1.14 -43.45
CA ALA A 652 11.43 1.15 -42.05
C ALA A 652 12.89 1.59 -41.94
N VAL A 653 13.29 2.10 -40.78
CA VAL A 653 14.69 2.44 -40.46
C VAL A 653 15.23 1.40 -39.47
N GLU A 654 16.45 0.94 -39.72
CA GLU A 654 17.19 0.07 -38.81
C GLU A 654 18.14 0.91 -37.97
N PHE A 655 18.11 0.70 -36.66
CA PHE A 655 18.98 1.36 -35.69
C PHE A 655 19.77 0.31 -34.92
N ALA A 656 21.02 0.60 -34.62
CA ALA A 656 21.81 -0.19 -33.68
C ALA A 656 22.64 0.73 -32.79
N VAL A 657 22.71 0.41 -31.49
CA VAL A 657 23.71 0.97 -30.58
C VAL A 657 24.72 -0.12 -30.27
N ARG A 658 26.00 0.15 -30.50
CA ARG A 658 27.09 -0.81 -30.32
C ARG A 658 28.08 -0.30 -29.27
N SER A 659 28.52 -1.19 -28.39
CA SER A 659 29.61 -0.89 -27.46
C SER A 659 30.93 -0.71 -28.20
N LEU A 660 31.63 0.40 -27.96
CA LEU A 660 33.02 0.58 -28.36
C LEU A 660 33.98 0.25 -27.20
N GLY A 661 33.48 0.24 -25.96
CA GLY A 661 34.26 -0.03 -24.76
C GLY A 661 34.48 -1.51 -24.42
N GLN A 662 35.53 -1.75 -23.64
CA GLN A 662 35.88 -3.03 -23.04
C GLN A 662 36.15 -2.86 -21.53
N ASP A 663 35.90 -3.90 -20.74
CA ASP A 663 36.20 -3.99 -19.30
C ASP A 663 35.55 -2.89 -18.41
N SER A 664 34.46 -2.26 -18.88
CA SER A 664 33.67 -1.27 -18.13
C SER A 664 32.20 -1.67 -18.00
N LYS A 665 31.58 -1.47 -16.83
CA LYS A 665 30.14 -1.80 -16.66
C LYS A 665 29.18 -0.68 -17.10
N ARG A 666 29.70 0.43 -17.65
CA ARG A 666 28.91 1.48 -18.32
C ARG A 666 27.94 0.86 -19.30
N TRP A 667 26.71 1.37 -19.34
CA TRP A 667 25.61 0.72 -20.06
C TRP A 667 24.72 1.71 -20.84
N PHE A 668 24.09 1.19 -21.89
CA PHE A 668 22.99 1.81 -22.63
C PHE A 668 21.79 0.87 -22.63
N ALA A 669 20.59 1.39 -22.44
CA ALA A 669 19.35 0.60 -22.37
C ALA A 669 18.18 1.27 -23.09
N LEU A 670 17.29 0.44 -23.65
CA LEU A 670 15.98 0.81 -24.15
C LEU A 670 14.87 0.31 -23.21
N ASP A 671 13.86 1.15 -22.97
CA ASP A 671 12.64 0.70 -22.30
C ASP A 671 11.87 -0.30 -23.14
N LYS A 672 11.38 -1.39 -22.53
CA LYS A 672 10.52 -2.36 -23.24
C LYS A 672 9.16 -1.75 -23.63
N LYS A 673 8.68 -0.77 -22.86
CA LYS A 673 7.52 0.06 -23.22
C LYS A 673 8.01 1.43 -23.68
N GLN A 674 8.02 1.64 -24.99
CA GLN A 674 8.38 2.90 -25.63
C GLN A 674 7.26 3.95 -25.51
N PRO A 675 7.58 5.26 -25.67
CA PRO A 675 6.60 6.32 -25.46
C PRO A 675 5.51 6.31 -26.53
N ASP A 676 4.26 6.40 -26.10
CA ASP A 676 3.14 6.62 -26.99
C ASP A 676 2.92 8.12 -27.27
N LYS A 677 1.98 8.42 -28.17
CA LYS A 677 1.65 9.80 -28.56
C LYS A 677 1.16 10.65 -27.38
N ILE A 678 0.51 10.06 -26.37
CA ILE A 678 0.01 10.77 -25.19
C ILE A 678 1.19 11.15 -24.29
N LEU A 679 2.15 10.23 -24.10
CA LEU A 679 3.35 10.52 -23.31
C LEU A 679 4.22 11.60 -23.96
N LEU A 680 4.39 11.56 -25.29
CA LEU A 680 5.07 12.62 -26.04
C LEU A 680 4.32 13.96 -25.95
N GLN A 681 2.98 13.97 -25.98
CA GLN A 681 2.20 15.19 -25.76
C GLN A 681 2.40 15.78 -24.36
N LYS A 682 2.44 14.96 -23.30
CA LYS A 682 2.75 15.43 -21.93
C LYS A 682 4.16 15.99 -21.83
N LEU A 683 5.14 15.35 -22.47
CA LEU A 683 6.51 15.86 -22.55
C LEU A 683 6.55 17.21 -23.26
N GLY A 684 5.78 17.39 -24.35
CA GLY A 684 5.66 18.66 -25.06
C GLY A 684 5.09 19.76 -24.18
N GLN A 685 3.99 19.48 -23.47
CA GLN A 685 3.38 20.40 -22.49
C GLN A 685 4.30 20.75 -21.31
N ALA A 686 5.29 19.91 -21.00
CA ALA A 686 6.29 20.17 -19.96
C ALA A 686 7.55 20.85 -20.49
N LEU A 687 7.72 20.92 -21.81
CA LEU A 687 8.79 21.66 -22.48
C LEU A 687 8.33 23.06 -22.93
N ASP A 688 7.05 23.23 -23.25
CA ASP A 688 6.43 24.50 -23.67
C ASP A 688 6.38 25.53 -22.52
#